data_AF-A0A1V4S242-F1
#
_entry.id   AF-A0A1V4S242-F1
#
_cell.length_a   1.000
_cell.length_b   1.000
_cell.length_c   1.000
_cell.angle_alpha   90.00
_cell.angle_beta   90.00
_cell.angle_gamma   90.00
#
_symmetry.space_group_name_H-M   'P 1'
#
loop_
_entity.id
_entity.type
_entity.pdbx_description
1 polymer ?
#
loop_
_entity_poly.entity_id
_entity_poly.type
_entity_poly.pdbx_seq_one_letter_code
_entity_poly.pdbx_strand_id
1 'polypeptide(L)'
;MGYMGSILRVDLTTGTSRFEPLNRKKARDFIGGRGLGVSYLLDEVDPKCDPLGKDNKLIMMTGPLTGTTAPTGARYMVVTKSPLTGAVTCSNSGGQFPAMLKRTGVDGIIIEGRSAAPVYLYVTEDGAELRSAERVWGKDTHQSTDLLLRETNQGAKVACIGPAGENGVLFASIMNDQDRAAGRSGVGAVMGAKRLKAVVVSGNKKVPLHDEEAFKSIAREFLDRFKAASKEQPPALRTYGTAITVVGTQNIGVFPTRNFQQGTFEQWEQISGEALTEKYLVKAKPCFSCPIACGRVTRITDGPFQGEGEGPEYETVYALGSNCGVGDLAAVAKANYICNEMGMDTITMGATIACAMEMYEKGIINESVIGRPLRFGDAEGLVDLCRKTGLREDFGDELALGSMRLAEKYHHPELAVVSKGQEFAGYDPRGEKGMGLAYATSNIGASHMRGDPAYIEILGVPTLIDPLALENKPKLVKDWQDVFAVFDSAGVCVFFSVRNLVTPTEDIRPQGLLRLLNAATGAGYDLVELVRAGERAVNAERVFINGAGFTAKDDTLPMRILEEPLPDGPAKVPGLNCVLPMSPESLAFTYGLSSAVAWGAGDFTGGFATKQNNVFSVILVSQFVGGLFLVLLALCFGEPVPELSRFLLGGVAGFCGVLGLVALYTGLARERMGIVAPVSAVVTAILPVIVALLTEGFPTTVQLFGFGAALVSIWFLSYSFSGPAVRPGEMYFPILAGLGFGLFFIFIDRAIGESVLWPLIGARVASVGLMALVILLKKEPLSSTKRQMGFMILAGIFDASGNAFFALATKLGRLDISAVLSSFYPAATILLAWVILKERLQWSQWVGVVIALVSLGLIAI
;
A
#
# COMPACT_ATOMS: atom_id res chain seq x y z
N MET A 1 19.47 32.25 3.29
CA MET A 1 20.09 30.91 3.24
C MET A 1 19.06 29.89 2.76
N GLY A 2 19.47 28.72 2.29
CA GLY A 2 18.68 27.69 1.56
C GLY A 2 18.21 28.15 0.17
N TYR A 3 17.85 29.42 0.07
CA TYR A 3 17.52 30.13 -1.15
C TYR A 3 18.74 30.82 -1.74
N MET A 4 18.78 30.91 -3.07
CA MET A 4 19.73 31.80 -3.76
C MET A 4 19.34 33.28 -3.58
N GLY A 5 18.05 33.55 -3.34
CA GLY A 5 17.52 34.88 -3.07
C GLY A 5 17.06 35.65 -4.30
N SER A 6 16.85 34.97 -5.44
CA SER A 6 16.57 35.62 -6.73
C SER A 6 15.57 34.79 -7.55
N ILE A 7 14.65 35.47 -8.24
CA ILE A 7 13.73 34.90 -9.23
C ILE A 7 14.11 35.49 -10.60
N LEU A 8 14.26 34.63 -11.60
CA LEU A 8 14.42 35.07 -12.99
C LEU A 8 13.04 35.25 -13.60
N ARG A 9 12.72 36.46 -14.05
CA ARG A 9 11.51 36.72 -14.83
C ARG A 9 11.85 36.92 -16.29
N VAL A 10 11.09 36.27 -17.16
CA VAL A 10 11.30 36.27 -18.61
C VAL A 10 9.98 36.61 -19.30
N ASP A 11 9.96 37.71 -20.04
CA ASP A 11 8.84 38.07 -20.91
C ASP A 11 9.21 37.74 -22.36
N LEU A 12 8.56 36.70 -22.89
CA LEU A 12 8.81 36.20 -24.24
C LEU A 12 8.30 37.14 -25.32
N THR A 13 7.37 38.04 -25.01
CA THR A 13 6.80 39.01 -25.96
C THR A 13 7.81 40.12 -26.25
N THR A 14 8.41 40.65 -25.18
CA THR A 14 9.41 41.73 -25.29
C THR A 14 10.83 41.18 -25.50
N GLY A 15 11.04 39.88 -25.29
CA GLY A 15 12.34 39.25 -25.40
C GLY A 15 13.28 39.62 -24.25
N THR A 16 12.75 40.06 -23.12
CA THR A 16 13.54 40.57 -21.99
C THR A 16 13.58 39.58 -20.83
N SER A 17 14.66 39.63 -20.06
CA SER A 17 14.78 38.89 -18.80
C SER A 17 15.36 39.79 -17.70
N ARG A 18 14.88 39.61 -16.47
CA ARG A 18 15.36 40.36 -15.31
C ARG A 18 15.39 39.50 -14.05
N PHE A 19 16.31 39.82 -13.15
CA PHE A 19 16.36 39.21 -11.83
C PHE A 19 15.56 40.06 -10.84
N GLU A 20 14.69 39.40 -10.08
CA GLU A 20 13.89 40.00 -9.02
C GLU A 20 14.33 39.42 -7.66
N PRO A 21 14.55 40.25 -6.63
CA PRO A 21 14.84 39.73 -5.30
C PRO A 21 13.72 38.82 -4.80
N LEU A 22 14.09 37.66 -4.23
CA LEU A 22 13.12 36.76 -3.63
C LEU A 22 12.39 37.44 -2.46
N ASN A 23 11.07 37.45 -2.49
CA ASN A 23 10.26 37.89 -1.36
C ASN A 23 10.44 36.92 -0.17
N ARG A 24 11.22 37.35 0.83
CA ARG A 24 11.57 36.53 2.00
C ARG A 24 10.36 36.14 2.84
N LYS A 25 9.35 37.01 2.94
CA LYS A 25 8.11 36.70 3.68
C LYS A 25 7.34 35.59 2.98
N LYS A 26 7.13 35.68 1.67
CA LYS A 26 6.48 34.59 0.89
C LYS A 26 7.29 33.30 0.95
N ALA A 27 8.62 33.39 0.85
CA ALA A 27 9.49 32.22 0.98
C ALA A 27 9.36 31.53 2.34
N ARG A 28 9.17 32.28 3.44
CA ARG A 28 8.83 31.71 4.75
C ARG A 28 7.39 31.15 4.78
N ASP A 29 6.43 31.89 4.26
CA ASP A 29 5.01 31.53 4.37
C ASP A 29 4.64 30.33 3.47
N PHE A 30 5.39 30.10 2.38
CA PHE A 30 5.10 29.08 1.37
C PHE A 30 6.27 28.13 1.07
N ILE A 31 7.39 28.25 1.78
CA ILE A 31 8.62 27.44 1.67
C ILE A 31 9.34 27.58 0.32
N GLY A 32 8.71 27.29 -0.81
CA GLY A 32 9.39 27.18 -2.11
C GLY A 32 8.56 26.37 -3.08
N GLY A 33 9.15 25.95 -4.20
CA GLY A 33 8.57 24.91 -5.04
C GLY A 33 7.09 25.10 -5.37
N ARG A 34 6.25 24.12 -5.02
CA ARG A 34 4.79 24.16 -5.16
C ARG A 34 4.16 25.37 -4.48
N GLY A 35 4.39 25.55 -3.19
CA GLY A 35 3.78 26.61 -2.38
C GLY A 35 4.13 28.01 -2.91
N LEU A 36 5.41 28.27 -3.17
CA LEU A 36 5.83 29.57 -3.69
C LEU A 36 5.34 29.77 -5.12
N GLY A 37 5.35 28.73 -5.96
CA GLY A 37 4.82 28.77 -7.31
C GLY A 37 3.34 29.15 -7.35
N VAL A 38 2.49 28.53 -6.52
CA VAL A 38 1.07 28.87 -6.48
C VAL A 38 0.83 30.27 -5.90
N SER A 39 1.68 30.74 -4.98
CA SER A 39 1.56 32.11 -4.45
C SER A 39 1.74 33.15 -5.57
N TYR A 40 2.70 32.96 -6.47
CA TYR A 40 2.86 33.84 -7.64
C TYR A 40 1.71 33.69 -8.64
N LEU A 41 1.20 32.46 -8.83
CA LEU A 41 0.07 32.24 -9.72
C LEU A 41 -1.18 32.99 -9.23
N LEU A 42 -1.48 32.93 -7.94
CA LEU A 42 -2.60 33.65 -7.32
C LEU A 42 -2.48 35.17 -7.45
N ASP A 43 -1.27 35.70 -7.29
CA ASP A 43 -1.06 37.15 -7.30
C ASP A 43 -1.07 37.74 -8.72
N GLU A 44 -0.67 36.94 -9.72
CA GLU A 44 -0.30 37.48 -11.03
C GLU A 44 -1.08 36.89 -12.22
N VAL A 45 -1.89 35.85 -12.02
CA VAL A 45 -2.65 35.20 -13.09
C VAL A 45 -4.14 35.28 -12.78
N ASP A 46 -4.91 35.88 -13.68
CA ASP A 46 -6.37 35.80 -13.63
C ASP A 46 -6.78 34.31 -13.75
N PRO A 47 -7.45 33.72 -12.74
CA PRO A 47 -7.91 32.34 -12.81
C PRO A 47 -8.84 32.05 -14.00
N LYS A 48 -9.42 33.07 -14.64
CA LYS A 48 -10.27 32.95 -15.84
C LYS A 48 -9.53 33.10 -17.16
N CYS A 49 -8.22 33.40 -17.17
CA CYS A 49 -7.45 33.53 -18.41
C CYS A 49 -7.48 32.24 -19.24
N ASP A 50 -7.28 32.37 -20.55
CA ASP A 50 -7.06 31.22 -21.43
C ASP A 50 -5.75 30.49 -21.01
N PRO A 51 -5.80 29.18 -20.65
CA PRO A 51 -4.61 28.42 -20.30
C PRO A 51 -3.52 28.40 -21.37
N LEU A 52 -3.86 28.49 -22.66
CA LEU A 52 -2.89 28.55 -23.76
C LEU A 52 -2.59 29.99 -24.21
N GLY A 53 -3.19 30.97 -23.54
CA GLY A 53 -3.02 32.39 -23.80
C GLY A 53 -1.69 32.97 -23.31
N LYS A 54 -1.38 34.18 -23.78
CA LYS A 54 -0.19 34.93 -23.35
C LYS A 54 -0.23 35.33 -21.87
N ASP A 55 -1.43 35.49 -21.30
CA ASP A 55 -1.66 35.99 -19.93
C ASP A 55 -1.48 34.89 -18.86
N ASN A 56 -1.58 33.61 -19.24
CA ASN A 56 -1.20 32.51 -18.36
C ASN A 56 0.33 32.54 -18.13
N LYS A 57 0.80 32.16 -16.94
CA LYS A 57 2.23 32.09 -16.61
C LYS A 57 2.69 30.65 -16.48
N LEU A 58 3.93 30.40 -16.89
CA LEU A 58 4.60 29.12 -16.67
C LEU A 58 5.72 29.35 -15.64
N ILE A 59 5.60 28.72 -14.47
CA ILE A 59 6.50 28.95 -13.34
C ILE A 59 7.29 27.68 -13.06
N MET A 60 8.61 27.71 -13.21
CA MET A 60 9.52 26.63 -12.85
C MET A 60 10.20 26.97 -11.52
N MET A 61 9.77 26.35 -10.43
CA MET A 61 10.19 26.72 -9.07
C MET A 61 10.92 25.59 -8.35
N THR A 62 12.06 25.90 -7.75
CA THR A 62 12.82 24.96 -6.91
C THR A 62 12.46 25.12 -5.43
N GLY A 63 12.80 24.13 -4.60
CA GLY A 63 12.74 24.24 -3.15
C GLY A 63 14.05 24.74 -2.53
N PRO A 64 14.05 25.13 -1.24
CA PRO A 64 15.27 25.49 -0.52
C PRO A 64 16.25 24.33 -0.30
N LEU A 65 15.82 23.07 -0.43
CA LEU A 65 16.70 21.90 -0.32
C LEU A 65 17.20 21.40 -1.68
N THR A 66 16.62 21.87 -2.78
CA THR A 66 17.07 21.52 -4.14
C THR A 66 18.52 21.95 -4.36
N GLY A 67 19.37 21.04 -4.86
CA GLY A 67 20.79 21.30 -5.13
C GLY A 67 21.72 21.23 -3.92
N THR A 68 21.19 20.96 -2.72
CA THR A 68 21.95 20.74 -1.47
C THR A 68 22.32 19.26 -1.28
N THR A 69 23.02 18.93 -0.20
CA THR A 69 23.30 17.54 0.20
C THR A 69 22.17 16.87 0.97
N ALA A 70 20.98 17.50 1.09
CA ALA A 70 19.82 16.80 1.62
C ALA A 70 19.54 15.55 0.77
N PRO A 71 19.18 14.41 1.39
CA PRO A 71 18.79 13.22 0.64
C PRO A 71 17.63 13.56 -0.28
N THR A 72 17.81 13.31 -1.57
CA THR A 72 16.83 13.60 -2.63
C THR A 72 16.45 15.08 -2.83
N GLY A 73 17.30 16.03 -2.39
CA GLY A 73 17.17 17.47 -2.66
C GLY A 73 17.35 17.81 -4.14
N ALA A 74 16.42 17.38 -4.98
CA ALA A 74 16.57 17.30 -6.43
C ALA A 74 15.25 17.49 -7.19
N ARG A 75 14.23 18.06 -6.56
CA ARG A 75 12.93 18.32 -7.20
C ARG A 75 12.73 19.79 -7.54
N TYR A 76 11.97 20.03 -8.61
CA TYR A 76 11.37 21.30 -8.97
C TYR A 76 9.95 21.08 -9.46
N MET A 77 9.17 22.16 -9.46
CA MET A 77 7.76 22.15 -9.74
C MET A 77 7.48 23.10 -10.89
N VAL A 78 6.65 22.65 -11.84
CA VAL A 78 6.11 23.47 -12.91
C VAL A 78 4.67 23.82 -12.57
N VAL A 79 4.41 25.10 -12.29
CA VAL A 79 3.12 25.61 -11.84
C VAL A 79 2.52 26.52 -12.91
N THR A 80 1.25 26.30 -13.25
CA THR A 80 0.51 27.07 -14.27
C THR A 80 -1.00 26.77 -14.17
N LYS A 81 -1.84 27.50 -14.92
CA LYS A 81 -3.20 27.07 -15.22
C LYS A 81 -3.16 25.97 -16.30
N SER A 82 -3.78 24.84 -16.01
CA SER A 82 -3.79 23.64 -16.85
C SER A 82 -4.71 23.80 -18.07
N PRO A 83 -4.25 23.52 -19.30
CA PRO A 83 -5.12 23.48 -20.48
C PRO A 83 -6.00 22.23 -20.56
N LEU A 84 -5.57 21.12 -19.92
CA LEU A 84 -6.37 19.89 -19.87
C LEU A 84 -7.61 20.07 -18.98
N THR A 85 -7.38 20.56 -17.76
CA THR A 85 -8.41 20.59 -16.71
C THR A 85 -9.05 21.95 -16.54
N GLY A 86 -8.37 23.04 -16.91
CA GLY A 86 -8.77 24.41 -16.56
C GLY A 86 -8.47 24.80 -15.11
N ALA A 87 -8.02 23.85 -14.28
CA ALA A 87 -7.63 24.05 -12.90
C ALA A 87 -6.17 24.55 -12.77
N VAL A 88 -5.67 24.70 -11.54
CA VAL A 88 -4.24 24.85 -11.27
C VAL A 88 -3.53 23.51 -11.51
N THR A 89 -2.26 23.54 -11.86
CA THR A 89 -1.39 22.37 -11.80
C THR A 89 -0.03 22.68 -11.18
N CYS A 90 0.63 21.66 -10.65
CA CYS A 90 1.97 21.73 -10.06
C CYS A 90 2.78 20.47 -10.42
N SER A 91 3.22 20.34 -11.66
CA SER A 91 3.88 19.12 -12.12
C SER A 91 5.32 19.01 -11.55
N ASN A 92 5.62 17.93 -10.81
CA ASN A 92 6.92 17.70 -10.16
C ASN A 92 7.84 16.90 -11.09
N SER A 93 9.12 17.29 -11.17
CA SER A 93 10.14 16.46 -11.81
C SER A 93 11.47 16.45 -11.04
N GLY A 94 12.23 15.38 -11.27
CA GLY A 94 13.52 15.09 -10.63
C GLY A 94 14.68 15.20 -11.61
N GLY A 95 15.65 14.31 -11.49
CA GLY A 95 16.83 14.27 -12.35
C GLY A 95 18.00 15.12 -11.83
N GLN A 96 18.71 15.75 -12.76
CA GLN A 96 19.87 16.61 -12.52
C GLN A 96 19.58 18.08 -12.86
N PHE A 97 18.65 18.33 -13.78
CA PHE A 97 18.18 19.68 -14.12
C PHE A 97 17.83 20.57 -12.91
N PRO A 98 17.12 20.09 -11.86
CA PRO A 98 16.65 20.97 -10.78
C PRO A 98 17.80 21.51 -9.94
N ALA A 99 18.80 20.66 -9.67
CA ALA A 99 20.01 21.05 -8.97
C ALA A 99 20.83 22.05 -9.82
N MET A 100 20.95 21.80 -11.13
CA MET A 100 21.66 22.70 -12.04
C MET A 100 20.97 24.07 -12.13
N LEU A 101 19.63 24.10 -12.21
CA LEU A 101 18.85 25.33 -12.18
C LEU A 101 19.15 26.15 -10.92
N LYS A 102 19.10 25.52 -9.73
CA LYS A 102 19.43 26.21 -8.47
C LYS A 102 20.84 26.79 -8.50
N ARG A 103 21.80 26.04 -9.04
CA ARG A 103 23.22 26.40 -9.11
C ARG A 103 23.53 27.52 -10.11
N THR A 104 22.57 27.96 -10.93
CA THR A 104 22.71 29.22 -11.71
C THR A 104 22.63 30.46 -10.81
N GLY A 105 22.02 30.33 -9.63
CA GLY A 105 21.82 31.45 -8.70
C GLY A 105 20.38 31.92 -8.56
N VAL A 106 19.40 31.15 -9.05
CA VAL A 106 17.98 31.49 -8.95
C VAL A 106 17.20 30.42 -8.18
N ASP A 107 16.13 30.84 -7.52
CA ASP A 107 15.17 29.95 -6.85
C ASP A 107 14.08 29.46 -7.82
N GLY A 108 13.85 30.18 -8.91
CA GLY A 108 12.91 29.77 -9.96
C GLY A 108 12.88 30.74 -11.13
N ILE A 109 12.12 30.35 -12.15
CA ILE A 109 11.92 31.12 -13.38
C ILE A 109 10.41 31.34 -13.57
N ILE A 110 10.00 32.58 -13.79
CA ILE A 110 8.61 32.94 -14.15
C ILE A 110 8.61 33.40 -15.60
N ILE A 111 7.86 32.68 -16.44
CA ILE A 111 7.78 32.91 -17.88
C ILE A 111 6.39 33.47 -18.20
N GLU A 112 6.37 34.65 -18.83
CA GLU A 112 5.16 35.37 -19.25
C GLU A 112 5.20 35.72 -20.74
N GLY A 113 4.05 36.10 -21.28
CA GLY A 113 3.94 36.46 -22.69
C GLY A 113 4.03 35.27 -23.65
N ARG A 114 4.32 35.57 -24.92
CA ARG A 114 4.50 34.59 -26.00
C ARG A 114 5.51 35.12 -27.01
N SER A 115 6.46 34.28 -27.43
CA SER A 115 7.43 34.69 -28.44
C SER A 115 6.83 34.67 -29.85
N ALA A 116 7.32 35.58 -30.71
CA ALA A 116 6.93 35.64 -32.11
C ALA A 116 7.48 34.46 -32.94
N ALA A 117 8.55 33.80 -32.49
CA ALA A 117 9.15 32.63 -33.14
C ALA A 117 9.58 31.59 -32.08
N PRO A 118 9.87 30.33 -32.45
CA PRO A 118 10.46 29.36 -31.53
C PRO A 118 11.75 29.87 -30.87
N VAL A 119 11.79 29.86 -29.54
CA VAL A 119 12.97 30.24 -28.75
C VAL A 119 13.30 29.20 -27.68
N TYR A 120 14.54 29.20 -27.19
CA TYR A 120 14.92 28.54 -25.95
C TYR A 120 15.60 29.55 -25.01
N LEU A 121 15.43 29.34 -23.71
CA LEU A 121 16.06 30.16 -22.68
C LEU A 121 17.36 29.50 -22.23
N TYR A 122 18.48 30.20 -22.34
CA TYR A 122 19.76 29.76 -21.79
C TYR A 122 20.09 30.55 -20.52
N VAL A 123 20.25 29.87 -19.39
CA VAL A 123 20.48 30.48 -18.09
C VAL A 123 21.84 30.03 -17.54
N THR A 124 22.68 30.99 -17.21
CA THR A 124 23.99 30.77 -16.58
C THR A 124 24.10 31.54 -15.28
N GLU A 125 25.29 31.52 -14.68
CA GLU A 125 25.59 32.33 -13.51
C GLU A 125 25.64 33.84 -13.77
N ASP A 126 25.90 34.22 -15.03
CA ASP A 126 26.13 35.58 -15.48
C ASP A 126 24.84 36.25 -16.00
N GLY A 127 23.81 35.47 -16.31
CA GLY A 127 22.56 36.00 -16.84
C GLY A 127 21.69 34.96 -17.52
N ALA A 128 20.69 35.46 -18.23
CA ALA A 128 19.81 34.65 -19.07
C ALA A 128 19.67 35.27 -20.46
N GLU A 129 19.57 34.43 -21.48
CA GLU A 129 19.48 34.83 -22.88
C GLU A 129 18.39 34.03 -23.58
N LEU A 130 17.53 34.70 -24.36
CA LEU A 130 16.61 34.03 -25.28
C LEU A 130 17.30 33.83 -26.63
N ARG A 131 17.40 32.59 -27.07
CA ARG A 131 18.03 32.18 -28.33
C ARG A 131 17.02 31.55 -29.26
N SER A 132 17.27 31.59 -30.57
CA SER A 132 16.41 30.93 -31.55
C SER A 132 16.39 29.42 -31.33
N ALA A 133 15.20 28.82 -31.38
CA ALA A 133 15.00 27.37 -31.31
C ALA A 133 14.53 26.78 -32.65
N GLU A 134 14.59 27.52 -33.75
CA GLU A 134 14.11 27.05 -35.06
C GLU A 134 14.76 25.74 -35.51
N ARG A 135 16.03 25.51 -35.17
CA ARG A 135 16.77 24.28 -35.53
C ARG A 135 16.32 23.05 -34.74
N VAL A 136 15.75 23.25 -33.55
CA VAL A 136 15.31 22.18 -32.65
C VAL A 136 13.80 22.05 -32.57
N TRP A 137 13.04 23.02 -33.11
CA TRP A 137 11.60 22.91 -33.26
C TRP A 137 11.25 21.73 -34.19
N GLY A 138 10.27 20.92 -33.81
CA GLY A 138 9.89 19.68 -34.49
C GLY A 138 10.77 18.47 -34.14
N LYS A 139 11.84 18.65 -33.37
CA LYS A 139 12.67 17.52 -32.87
C LYS A 139 12.06 16.93 -31.60
N ASP A 140 12.22 15.63 -31.42
CA ASP A 140 11.89 14.96 -30.16
C ASP A 140 12.75 15.50 -29.00
N THR A 141 12.37 15.18 -27.77
CA THR A 141 13.01 15.70 -26.55
C THR A 141 14.46 15.26 -26.41
N HIS A 142 14.80 14.05 -26.87
CA HIS A 142 16.15 13.50 -26.80
C HIS A 142 17.07 14.20 -27.80
N GLN A 143 16.66 14.28 -29.06
CA GLN A 143 17.34 15.02 -30.13
C GLN A 143 17.51 16.50 -29.77
N SER A 144 16.46 17.13 -29.23
CA SER A 144 16.50 18.52 -28.78
C SER A 144 17.53 18.71 -27.68
N THR A 145 17.56 17.81 -26.69
CA THR A 145 18.54 17.84 -25.60
C THR A 145 19.97 17.74 -26.15
N ASP A 146 20.25 16.76 -27.00
CA ASP A 146 21.59 16.54 -27.56
C ASP A 146 22.08 17.73 -28.38
N LEU A 147 21.21 18.31 -29.21
CA LEU A 147 21.53 19.48 -30.03
C LEU A 147 21.80 20.71 -29.16
N LEU A 148 20.94 20.98 -28.17
CA LEU A 148 21.10 22.12 -27.28
C LEU A 148 22.37 22.04 -26.43
N LEU A 149 22.75 20.85 -25.97
CA LEU A 149 24.02 20.65 -25.24
C LEU A 149 25.25 20.87 -26.13
N ARG A 150 25.17 20.53 -27.43
CA ARG A 150 26.23 20.84 -28.40
C ARG A 150 26.33 22.33 -28.71
N GLU A 151 25.20 23.03 -28.80
CA GLU A 151 25.16 24.47 -29.09
C GLU A 151 25.53 25.35 -27.88
N THR A 152 25.39 24.83 -26.66
CA THR A 152 25.63 25.58 -25.43
C THR A 152 26.85 25.06 -24.66
N ASN A 153 26.63 24.10 -23.76
CA ASN A 153 27.64 23.49 -22.91
C ASN A 153 27.26 22.02 -22.64
N GLN A 154 28.19 21.09 -22.88
CA GLN A 154 27.98 19.66 -22.63
C GLN A 154 27.67 19.33 -21.15
N GLY A 155 28.13 20.15 -20.22
CA GLY A 155 27.83 20.03 -18.79
C GLY A 155 26.45 20.56 -18.38
N ALA A 156 25.78 21.35 -19.24
CA ALA A 156 24.48 21.94 -18.96
C ALA A 156 23.38 20.87 -18.80
N LYS A 157 22.20 21.31 -18.36
CA LYS A 157 21.01 20.47 -18.26
C LYS A 157 19.85 21.12 -18.99
N VAL A 158 19.02 20.32 -19.61
CA VAL A 158 17.93 20.77 -20.49
C VAL A 158 16.61 20.28 -19.92
N ALA A 159 15.63 21.17 -19.87
CA ALA A 159 14.21 20.86 -19.77
C ALA A 159 13.54 21.37 -21.05
N CYS A 160 12.87 20.50 -21.81
CA CYS A 160 12.32 20.82 -23.12
C CYS A 160 10.99 20.12 -23.37
N ILE A 161 10.26 20.62 -24.36
CA ILE A 161 9.08 19.95 -24.91
C ILE A 161 9.45 19.18 -26.17
N GLY A 162 8.73 18.10 -26.47
CA GLY A 162 8.76 17.44 -27.78
C GLY A 162 7.65 17.96 -28.69
N PRO A 163 7.44 17.29 -29.85
CA PRO A 163 6.36 17.62 -30.79
C PRO A 163 4.97 17.73 -30.14
N ALA A 164 4.67 16.96 -29.11
CA ALA A 164 3.35 17.03 -28.46
C ALA A 164 3.08 18.41 -27.83
N GLY A 165 4.10 19.01 -27.20
CA GLY A 165 3.99 20.35 -26.64
C GLY A 165 3.88 21.41 -27.73
N GLU A 166 4.67 21.28 -28.81
CA GLU A 166 4.67 22.19 -29.96
C GLU A 166 3.32 22.20 -30.69
N ASN A 167 2.71 21.01 -30.82
CA ASN A 167 1.42 20.79 -31.46
C ASN A 167 0.25 21.04 -30.50
N GLY A 168 0.49 21.36 -29.24
CA GLY A 168 -0.55 21.71 -28.27
C GLY A 168 -1.41 20.52 -27.82
N VAL A 169 -0.88 19.30 -27.77
CA VAL A 169 -1.53 18.15 -27.09
C VAL A 169 -1.84 18.54 -25.64
N LEU A 170 -3.09 18.42 -25.19
CA LEU A 170 -3.53 19.04 -23.93
C LEU A 170 -2.87 18.44 -22.68
N PHE A 171 -2.26 17.26 -22.80
CA PHE A 171 -1.52 16.56 -21.74
C PHE A 171 -0.02 16.41 -22.09
N ALA A 172 0.52 17.32 -22.92
CA ALA A 172 1.95 17.38 -23.15
C ALA A 172 2.73 17.72 -21.88
N SER A 173 3.91 17.12 -21.75
CA SER A 173 4.82 17.22 -20.62
C SER A 173 6.03 18.10 -20.94
N ILE A 174 6.74 18.52 -19.90
CA ILE A 174 8.11 19.04 -20.02
C ILE A 174 9.07 17.93 -19.59
N MET A 175 9.97 17.55 -20.48
CA MET A 175 10.96 16.49 -20.25
C MET A 175 12.31 17.11 -19.93
N ASN A 176 12.96 16.66 -18.86
CA ASN A 176 14.31 17.03 -18.51
C ASN A 176 15.20 15.81 -18.36
N ASP A 177 16.50 15.99 -18.59
CA ASP A 177 17.46 14.87 -18.58
C ASP A 177 17.00 13.69 -19.46
N GLN A 178 16.40 14.02 -20.62
CA GLN A 178 15.77 13.13 -21.61
C GLN A 178 14.48 12.45 -21.13
N ASP A 179 14.48 11.79 -19.98
CA ASP A 179 13.38 10.89 -19.56
C ASP A 179 12.69 11.28 -18.24
N ARG A 180 13.05 12.40 -17.61
CA ARG A 180 12.37 12.86 -16.38
C ARG A 180 11.25 13.83 -16.76
N ALA A 181 10.03 13.52 -16.33
CA ALA A 181 8.86 14.28 -16.73
C ALA A 181 8.33 15.18 -15.62
N ALA A 182 8.15 16.46 -15.91
CA ALA A 182 7.05 17.22 -15.34
C ALA A 182 5.82 16.85 -16.18
N GLY A 183 5.21 15.71 -15.82
CA GLY A 183 4.34 14.94 -16.71
C GLY A 183 2.96 15.53 -16.95
N ARG A 184 2.17 15.73 -15.89
CA ARG A 184 0.71 15.81 -15.98
C ARG A 184 0.15 17.21 -16.21
N SER A 185 -1.12 17.25 -16.60
CA SER A 185 -1.96 18.46 -16.72
C SER A 185 -1.52 19.47 -17.79
N GLY A 186 -0.74 19.05 -18.79
CA GLY A 186 -0.52 19.88 -19.98
C GLY A 186 0.49 21.00 -19.82
N VAL A 187 1.43 20.91 -18.88
CA VAL A 187 2.46 21.95 -18.69
C VAL A 187 3.34 22.14 -19.94
N GLY A 188 3.56 21.09 -20.73
CA GLY A 188 4.27 21.15 -22.01
C GLY A 188 3.48 21.89 -23.10
N ALA A 189 2.15 21.78 -23.08
CA ALA A 189 1.29 22.50 -24.03
C ALA A 189 1.31 24.00 -23.76
N VAL A 190 1.32 24.42 -22.49
CA VAL A 190 1.50 25.82 -22.11
C VAL A 190 2.87 26.34 -22.58
N MET A 191 3.93 25.55 -22.39
CA MET A 191 5.27 25.91 -22.83
C MET A 191 5.35 26.05 -24.37
N GLY A 192 4.74 25.13 -25.12
CA GLY A 192 4.66 25.18 -26.57
C GLY A 192 3.80 26.31 -27.12
N ALA A 193 2.66 26.61 -26.49
CA ALA A 193 1.81 27.74 -26.83
C ALA A 193 2.55 29.08 -26.71
N LYS A 194 3.53 29.17 -25.80
CA LYS A 194 4.42 30.32 -25.65
C LYS A 194 5.56 30.38 -26.68
N ARG A 195 5.69 29.36 -27.54
CA ARG A 195 6.81 29.11 -28.47
C ARG A 195 8.16 28.98 -27.78
N LEU A 196 8.16 28.50 -26.53
CA LEU A 196 9.38 28.21 -25.80
C LEU A 196 9.70 26.71 -25.92
N LYS A 197 10.75 26.35 -26.65
CA LYS A 197 11.16 24.95 -26.86
C LYS A 197 11.83 24.34 -25.63
N ALA A 198 12.69 25.11 -24.96
CA ALA A 198 13.50 24.60 -23.87
C ALA A 198 13.95 25.69 -22.90
N VAL A 199 14.32 25.23 -21.70
CA VAL A 199 15.14 25.95 -20.73
C VAL A 199 16.42 25.14 -20.53
N VAL A 200 17.56 25.75 -20.84
CA VAL A 200 18.90 25.17 -20.71
C VAL A 200 19.63 25.88 -19.59
N VAL A 201 20.11 25.14 -18.60
CA VAL A 201 20.74 25.68 -17.39
C VAL A 201 22.18 25.20 -17.26
N SER A 202 23.09 26.12 -16.94
CA SER A 202 24.50 25.84 -16.67
C SER A 202 24.98 26.64 -15.47
N GLY A 203 25.06 25.99 -14.31
CA GLY A 203 25.43 26.65 -13.06
C GLY A 203 26.24 25.77 -12.11
N ASN A 204 27.11 26.39 -11.32
CA ASN A 204 28.01 25.76 -10.37
C ASN A 204 28.05 26.47 -9.01
N LYS A 205 27.21 27.50 -8.78
CA LYS A 205 27.12 28.19 -7.48
C LYS A 205 26.73 27.22 -6.37
N LYS A 206 27.37 27.34 -5.21
CA LYS A 206 26.98 26.61 -4.00
C LYS A 206 25.68 27.20 -3.45
N VAL A 207 24.72 26.35 -3.08
CA VAL A 207 23.52 26.78 -2.35
C VAL A 207 23.94 27.21 -0.94
N PRO A 208 23.68 28.46 -0.52
CA PRO A 208 24.10 28.93 0.80
C PRO A 208 23.26 28.26 1.89
N LEU A 209 23.87 27.82 2.99
CA LEU A 209 23.18 27.20 4.14
C LEU A 209 23.31 28.09 5.38
N HIS A 210 22.31 28.07 6.27
CA HIS A 210 22.35 28.86 7.49
C HIS A 210 23.30 28.28 8.51
N ASP A 211 23.17 26.98 8.77
CA ASP A 211 24.04 26.21 9.64
C ASP A 211 24.52 24.97 8.87
N GLU A 212 25.69 25.12 8.23
CA GLU A 212 26.24 24.08 7.35
C GLU A 212 26.62 22.81 8.11
N GLU A 213 27.12 22.93 9.35
CA GLU A 213 27.53 21.78 10.16
C GLU A 213 26.31 21.02 10.71
N ALA A 214 25.30 21.73 11.24
CA ALA A 214 24.06 21.09 11.64
C ALA A 214 23.37 20.42 10.44
N PHE A 215 23.30 21.09 9.29
CA PHE A 215 22.68 20.55 8.09
C PHE A 215 23.36 19.24 7.63
N LYS A 216 24.70 19.23 7.55
CA LYS A 216 25.47 18.02 7.19
C LYS A 216 25.27 16.89 8.20
N SER A 217 25.26 17.21 9.49
CA SER A 217 25.04 16.24 10.56
C SER A 217 23.67 15.57 10.43
N ILE A 218 22.60 16.37 10.27
CA ILE A 218 21.22 15.88 10.08
C ILE A 218 21.09 15.05 8.80
N ALA A 219 21.64 15.53 7.68
CA ALA A 219 21.60 14.79 6.42
C ALA A 219 22.33 13.45 6.53
N ARG A 220 23.49 13.42 7.21
CA ARG A 220 24.26 12.20 7.45
C ARG A 220 23.49 11.21 8.34
N GLU A 221 22.85 11.68 9.40
CA GLU A 221 21.99 10.86 10.27
C GLU A 221 20.93 10.10 9.45
N PHE A 222 20.19 10.80 8.58
CA PHE A 222 19.17 10.16 7.74
C PHE A 222 19.76 9.20 6.71
N LEU A 223 20.91 9.54 6.11
CA LEU A 223 21.59 8.64 5.17
C LEU A 223 22.11 7.38 5.85
N ASP A 224 22.68 7.50 7.04
CA ASP A 224 23.24 6.36 7.77
C ASP A 224 22.12 5.45 8.28
N ARG A 225 20.99 6.02 8.74
CA ARG A 225 19.77 5.26 9.05
C ARG A 225 19.26 4.49 7.82
N PHE A 226 19.16 5.17 6.68
CA PHE A 226 18.73 4.53 5.42
C PHE A 226 19.67 3.39 5.00
N LYS A 227 20.98 3.61 5.07
CA LYS A 227 22.00 2.59 4.75
C LYS A 227 21.91 1.40 5.71
N ALA A 228 21.73 1.65 7.00
CA ALA A 228 21.57 0.60 7.99
C ALA A 228 20.33 -0.26 7.71
N ALA A 229 19.19 0.38 7.40
CA ALA A 229 17.95 -0.33 7.04
C ALA A 229 18.05 -1.09 5.70
N SER A 230 18.97 -0.69 4.81
CA SER A 230 19.17 -1.30 3.49
C SER A 230 20.38 -2.23 3.41
N LYS A 231 20.98 -2.58 4.55
CA LYS A 231 22.26 -3.32 4.60
C LYS A 231 22.12 -4.77 4.15
N GLU A 232 21.04 -5.43 4.57
CA GLU A 232 20.80 -6.84 4.27
C GLU A 232 20.18 -7.03 2.88
N GLN A 233 19.26 -6.13 2.50
CA GLN A 233 18.60 -6.15 1.20
C GLN A 233 18.49 -4.75 0.62
N PRO A 234 18.73 -4.57 -0.69
CA PRO A 234 18.47 -3.31 -1.35
C PRO A 234 16.97 -2.98 -1.29
N PRO A 235 16.59 -1.69 -1.20
CA PRO A 235 15.19 -1.30 -1.21
C PRO A 235 14.49 -1.79 -2.48
N ALA A 236 13.23 -2.23 -2.37
CA ALA A 236 12.44 -2.67 -3.52
C ALA A 236 12.43 -1.65 -4.67
N LEU A 237 12.31 -0.35 -4.35
CA LEU A 237 12.41 0.73 -5.34
C LEU A 237 13.74 0.76 -6.10
N ARG A 238 14.84 0.34 -5.48
CA ARG A 238 16.15 0.23 -6.15
C ARG A 238 16.19 -0.99 -7.07
N THR A 239 15.63 -2.11 -6.63
CA THR A 239 15.69 -3.39 -7.33
C THR A 239 14.73 -3.45 -8.51
N TYR A 240 13.48 -3.06 -8.30
CA TYR A 240 12.37 -3.24 -9.24
C TYR A 240 11.78 -1.91 -9.76
N GLY A 241 12.33 -0.77 -9.32
CA GLY A 241 11.73 0.52 -9.61
C GLY A 241 10.37 0.69 -8.93
N THR A 242 9.55 1.60 -9.44
CA THR A 242 8.18 1.76 -8.95
C THR A 242 7.26 0.65 -9.44
N ALA A 243 7.58 -0.03 -10.54
CA ALA A 243 6.78 -1.10 -11.14
C ALA A 243 6.52 -2.30 -10.20
N ILE A 244 7.24 -2.42 -9.07
CA ILE A 244 6.90 -3.35 -7.98
C ILE A 244 5.48 -3.13 -7.42
N THR A 245 4.94 -1.92 -7.54
CA THR A 245 3.59 -1.60 -7.10
C THR A 245 2.50 -2.38 -7.86
N VAL A 246 2.81 -2.94 -9.05
CA VAL A 246 1.90 -3.88 -9.73
C VAL A 246 1.54 -5.05 -8.83
N VAL A 247 2.51 -5.61 -8.09
CA VAL A 247 2.27 -6.73 -7.17
C VAL A 247 1.26 -6.36 -6.09
N GLY A 248 1.46 -5.20 -5.46
CA GLY A 248 0.60 -4.73 -4.37
C GLY A 248 -0.83 -4.45 -4.83
N THR A 249 -0.98 -3.71 -5.92
CA THR A 249 -2.30 -3.35 -6.45
C THR A 249 -3.04 -4.54 -7.04
N GLN A 250 -2.35 -5.45 -7.73
CA GLN A 250 -2.95 -6.68 -8.23
C GLN A 250 -3.47 -7.57 -7.10
N ASN A 251 -2.66 -7.80 -6.07
CA ASN A 251 -3.01 -8.72 -4.98
C ASN A 251 -4.15 -8.21 -4.10
N ILE A 252 -4.34 -6.89 -4.04
CA ILE A 252 -5.48 -6.27 -3.32
C ILE A 252 -6.70 -6.12 -4.25
N GLY A 253 -6.53 -6.25 -5.56
CA GLY A 253 -7.61 -6.12 -6.54
C GLY A 253 -7.93 -4.68 -6.92
N VAL A 254 -6.93 -3.80 -6.89
CA VAL A 254 -7.05 -2.37 -7.24
C VAL A 254 -6.11 -1.96 -8.37
N PHE A 255 -5.66 -2.92 -9.19
CA PHE A 255 -4.86 -2.68 -10.40
C PHE A 255 -5.77 -2.45 -11.61
N PRO A 256 -6.01 -1.19 -12.03
CA PRO A 256 -7.05 -0.90 -13.00
C PRO A 256 -6.78 -1.54 -14.34
N THR A 257 -7.81 -2.16 -14.89
CA THR A 257 -7.72 -2.98 -16.10
C THR A 257 -8.86 -2.66 -17.05
N ARG A 258 -8.52 -2.51 -18.34
CA ARG A 258 -9.45 -2.21 -19.44
C ARG A 258 -10.37 -1.02 -19.15
N ASN A 259 -9.79 0.18 -19.08
CA ASN A 259 -10.49 1.42 -18.72
C ASN A 259 -11.25 1.36 -17.38
N PHE A 260 -10.63 0.80 -16.32
CA PHE A 260 -11.25 0.59 -15.00
C PHE A 260 -12.52 -0.30 -15.04
N GLN A 261 -12.68 -1.20 -16.01
CA GLN A 261 -13.74 -2.20 -15.95
C GLN A 261 -13.46 -3.26 -14.87
N GLN A 262 -12.18 -3.53 -14.61
CA GLN A 262 -11.71 -4.57 -13.69
C GLN A 262 -10.60 -4.02 -12.78
N GLY A 263 -10.42 -4.66 -11.61
CA GLY A 263 -9.39 -4.32 -10.62
C GLY A 263 -8.20 -5.27 -10.60
N THR A 264 -8.16 -6.24 -11.51
CA THR A 264 -7.07 -7.21 -11.68
C THR A 264 -6.82 -7.43 -13.16
N PHE A 265 -5.57 -7.73 -13.51
CA PHE A 265 -5.17 -8.07 -14.88
C PHE A 265 -4.63 -9.50 -14.93
N GLU A 266 -5.06 -10.29 -15.91
CA GLU A 266 -4.66 -11.69 -16.01
C GLU A 266 -3.19 -11.89 -16.44
N GLN A 267 -2.60 -10.93 -17.15
CA GLN A 267 -1.18 -10.98 -17.58
C GLN A 267 -0.26 -10.10 -16.71
N TRP A 268 -0.67 -9.72 -15.50
CA TRP A 268 0.07 -8.77 -14.66
C TRP A 268 1.53 -9.19 -14.39
N GLU A 269 1.81 -10.49 -14.24
CA GLU A 269 3.17 -11.02 -14.03
C GLU A 269 4.10 -10.71 -15.19
N GLN A 270 3.56 -10.56 -16.41
CA GLN A 270 4.35 -10.31 -17.62
C GLN A 270 4.82 -8.86 -17.69
N ILE A 271 4.14 -7.96 -16.99
CA ILE A 271 4.39 -6.51 -16.99
C ILE A 271 4.82 -5.98 -15.61
N SER A 272 5.12 -6.87 -14.64
CA SER A 272 5.51 -6.47 -13.29
C SER A 272 6.92 -5.86 -13.22
N GLY A 273 7.26 -5.26 -12.07
CA GLY A 273 8.61 -4.77 -11.82
C GLY A 273 9.68 -5.87 -11.82
N GLU A 274 9.33 -7.08 -11.40
CA GLU A 274 10.20 -8.26 -11.50
C GLU A 274 10.48 -8.61 -12.96
N ALA A 275 9.43 -8.71 -13.79
CA ALA A 275 9.58 -9.03 -15.21
C ALA A 275 10.39 -7.95 -15.96
N LEU A 276 10.18 -6.67 -15.64
CA LEU A 276 10.97 -5.58 -16.20
C LEU A 276 12.45 -5.69 -15.83
N THR A 277 12.73 -5.98 -14.57
CA THR A 277 14.10 -6.13 -14.07
C THR A 277 14.80 -7.33 -14.68
N GLU A 278 14.12 -8.47 -14.79
CA GLU A 278 14.70 -9.69 -15.35
C GLU A 278 14.98 -9.55 -16.86
N LYS A 279 14.03 -8.99 -17.62
CA LYS A 279 14.09 -9.02 -19.09
C LYS A 279 14.85 -7.85 -19.71
N TYR A 280 14.67 -6.63 -19.20
CA TYR A 280 15.04 -5.42 -19.94
C TYR A 280 15.90 -4.42 -19.18
N LEU A 281 16.11 -4.59 -17.86
CA LEU A 281 16.88 -3.63 -17.07
C LEU A 281 18.37 -3.68 -17.42
N VAL A 282 18.89 -2.54 -17.86
CA VAL A 282 20.33 -2.32 -18.04
C VAL A 282 20.97 -1.86 -16.74
N LYS A 283 20.38 -0.85 -16.09
CA LYS A 283 20.86 -0.34 -14.79
C LYS A 283 19.84 0.53 -14.06
N ALA A 284 20.06 0.64 -12.76
CA ALA A 284 19.42 1.65 -11.92
C ALA A 284 20.07 3.04 -12.09
N LYS A 285 19.24 4.09 -12.16
CA LYS A 285 19.70 5.49 -12.28
C LYS A 285 19.11 6.40 -11.19
N PRO A 286 19.96 7.07 -10.39
CA PRO A 286 19.51 8.04 -9.39
C PRO A 286 19.33 9.45 -9.94
N CYS A 287 18.40 10.18 -9.33
CA CYS A 287 18.38 11.65 -9.36
C CYS A 287 19.54 12.22 -8.54
N PHE A 288 19.75 13.53 -8.62
CA PHE A 288 20.76 14.22 -7.81
C PHE A 288 20.57 13.94 -6.30
N SER A 289 21.67 13.72 -5.57
CA SER A 289 21.67 13.44 -4.12
C SER A 289 20.75 12.30 -3.65
N CYS A 290 20.35 11.37 -4.53
CA CYS A 290 19.39 10.32 -4.20
C CYS A 290 20.08 9.00 -3.81
N PRO A 291 19.85 8.46 -2.59
CA PRO A 291 20.43 7.17 -2.19
C PRO A 291 19.62 5.95 -2.69
N ILE A 292 18.38 6.15 -3.18
CA ILE A 292 17.47 5.07 -3.60
C ILE A 292 17.84 4.54 -5.00
N ALA A 293 17.96 5.43 -5.99
CA ALA A 293 18.15 5.11 -7.40
C ALA A 293 16.98 4.30 -8.03
N CYS A 294 15.76 4.85 -8.05
CA CYS A 294 14.58 4.16 -8.57
C CYS A 294 14.44 4.14 -10.11
N GLY A 295 15.03 5.11 -10.83
CA GLY A 295 14.86 5.19 -12.29
C GLY A 295 15.46 3.98 -13.00
N ARG A 296 14.77 3.46 -14.01
CA ARG A 296 15.13 2.23 -14.75
C ARG A 296 15.66 2.59 -16.11
N VAL A 297 16.92 2.30 -16.43
CA VAL A 297 17.39 2.35 -17.82
C VAL A 297 17.13 0.99 -18.42
N THR A 298 16.31 0.92 -19.46
CA THR A 298 15.83 -0.33 -20.05
C THR A 298 16.13 -0.38 -21.53
N ARG A 299 16.37 -1.58 -22.06
CA ARG A 299 16.66 -1.82 -23.47
C ARG A 299 15.95 -3.08 -23.96
N ILE A 300 15.25 -2.93 -25.08
CA ILE A 300 14.62 -4.02 -25.83
C ILE A 300 15.45 -4.24 -27.10
N THR A 301 16.06 -5.42 -27.23
CA THR A 301 17.00 -5.74 -28.30
C THR A 301 16.37 -6.46 -29.49
N ASP A 302 15.22 -7.11 -29.30
CA ASP A 302 14.62 -8.00 -30.29
C ASP A 302 13.13 -7.73 -30.48
N GLY A 303 12.57 -8.22 -31.59
CA GLY A 303 11.15 -8.05 -31.92
C GLY A 303 10.79 -6.69 -32.54
N PRO A 304 9.49 -6.42 -32.77
CA PRO A 304 9.03 -5.20 -33.45
C PRO A 304 9.10 -3.93 -32.58
N PHE A 305 9.22 -4.09 -31.25
CA PHE A 305 9.15 -3.00 -30.27
C PHE A 305 10.53 -2.60 -29.71
N GLN A 306 11.60 -2.76 -30.50
CA GLN A 306 12.95 -2.40 -30.10
C GLN A 306 13.11 -0.93 -29.71
N GLY A 307 13.97 -0.67 -28.73
CA GLY A 307 14.24 0.68 -28.23
C GLY A 307 15.02 0.68 -26.92
N GLU A 308 15.43 1.87 -26.51
CA GLU A 308 16.13 2.09 -25.24
C GLU A 308 15.69 3.44 -24.67
N GLY A 309 15.57 3.52 -23.34
CA GLY A 309 15.19 4.74 -22.62
C GLY A 309 15.08 4.49 -21.12
N GLU A 310 14.59 5.48 -20.35
CA GLU A 310 14.19 5.23 -18.97
C GLU A 310 12.71 4.84 -18.80
N GLY A 311 12.43 4.02 -17.78
CA GLY A 311 11.11 3.51 -17.45
C GLY A 311 10.84 2.12 -18.04
N PRO A 312 9.57 1.68 -18.10
CA PRO A 312 8.40 2.39 -17.58
C PRO A 312 8.39 2.44 -16.04
N GLU A 313 7.82 3.51 -15.49
CA GLU A 313 7.42 3.59 -14.07
C GLU A 313 6.06 2.87 -13.88
N TYR A 314 5.66 2.60 -12.63
CA TYR A 314 4.39 1.91 -12.28
C TYR A 314 3.18 2.46 -13.04
N GLU A 315 3.01 3.77 -12.99
CA GLU A 315 1.88 4.45 -13.61
C GLU A 315 1.84 4.26 -15.12
N THR A 316 3.01 4.20 -15.75
CA THR A 316 3.11 3.92 -17.19
C THR A 316 2.78 2.45 -17.48
N VAL A 317 3.22 1.52 -16.62
CA VAL A 317 2.87 0.09 -16.73
C VAL A 317 1.36 -0.12 -16.61
N TYR A 318 0.70 0.54 -15.67
CA TYR A 318 -0.77 0.50 -15.57
C TYR A 318 -1.40 1.10 -16.83
N ALA A 319 -1.08 2.36 -17.15
CA ALA A 319 -1.84 3.13 -18.13
C ALA A 319 -1.70 2.60 -19.55
N LEU A 320 -0.48 2.23 -19.96
CA LEU A 320 -0.19 1.68 -21.28
C LEU A 320 -0.26 0.14 -21.31
N GLY A 321 -0.30 -0.53 -20.16
CA GLY A 321 -0.41 -1.99 -20.06
C GLY A 321 -1.84 -2.41 -19.72
N SER A 322 -2.09 -2.72 -18.43
CA SER A 322 -3.36 -3.29 -17.96
C SER A 322 -4.59 -2.47 -18.33
N ASN A 323 -4.50 -1.13 -18.27
CA ASN A 323 -5.62 -0.27 -18.60
C ASN A 323 -6.00 -0.33 -20.10
N CYS A 324 -5.03 -0.62 -20.97
CA CYS A 324 -5.24 -0.90 -22.39
C CYS A 324 -5.40 -2.41 -22.69
N GLY A 325 -5.38 -3.28 -21.66
CA GLY A 325 -5.42 -4.73 -21.79
C GLY A 325 -4.18 -5.35 -22.44
N VAL A 326 -3.04 -4.64 -22.47
CA VAL A 326 -1.81 -5.07 -23.14
C VAL A 326 -0.85 -5.72 -22.13
N GLY A 327 -0.59 -7.02 -22.30
CA GLY A 327 0.37 -7.80 -21.50
C GLY A 327 1.78 -7.90 -22.08
N ASP A 328 2.04 -7.30 -23.25
CA ASP A 328 3.37 -7.28 -23.87
C ASP A 328 4.22 -6.12 -23.31
N LEU A 329 5.14 -6.46 -22.39
CA LEU A 329 6.02 -5.48 -21.76
C LEU A 329 6.94 -4.75 -22.74
N ALA A 330 7.32 -5.36 -23.88
CA ALA A 330 8.14 -4.71 -24.88
C ALA A 330 7.34 -3.58 -25.58
N ALA A 331 6.07 -3.83 -25.90
CA ALA A 331 5.17 -2.80 -26.42
C ALA A 331 4.93 -1.67 -25.42
N VAL A 332 4.65 -2.02 -24.14
CA VAL A 332 4.45 -1.02 -23.07
C VAL A 332 5.67 -0.13 -22.90
N ALA A 333 6.87 -0.70 -22.88
CA ALA A 333 8.12 0.05 -22.79
C ALA A 333 8.40 0.87 -24.06
N LYS A 334 8.08 0.36 -25.25
CA LYS A 334 8.20 1.14 -26.49
C LYS A 334 7.24 2.32 -26.52
N ALA A 335 5.99 2.14 -26.10
CA ALA A 335 5.02 3.21 -25.98
C ALA A 335 5.48 4.27 -24.96
N ASN A 336 6.06 3.86 -23.83
CA ASN A 336 6.73 4.75 -22.88
C ASN A 336 7.85 5.59 -23.52
N TYR A 337 8.75 4.96 -24.30
CA TYR A 337 9.83 5.70 -24.96
C TYR A 337 9.28 6.76 -25.92
N ILE A 338 8.24 6.42 -26.69
CA ILE A 338 7.58 7.37 -27.59
C ILE A 338 6.94 8.51 -26.80
N CYS A 339 6.29 8.25 -25.66
CA CYS A 339 5.76 9.31 -24.81
C CYS A 339 6.87 10.24 -24.29
N ASN A 340 8.04 9.71 -23.91
CA ASN A 340 9.18 10.52 -23.50
C ASN A 340 9.72 11.38 -24.66
N GLU A 341 9.94 10.76 -25.83
CA GLU A 341 10.40 11.42 -27.06
C GLU A 341 9.45 12.55 -27.49
N MET A 342 8.14 12.27 -27.52
CA MET A 342 7.12 13.24 -27.91
C MET A 342 6.86 14.29 -26.82
N GLY A 343 7.20 13.99 -25.57
CA GLY A 343 6.92 14.82 -24.39
C GLY A 343 5.44 14.77 -24.00
N MET A 344 4.95 13.60 -23.60
CA MET A 344 3.54 13.36 -23.24
C MET A 344 3.38 12.64 -21.90
N ASP A 345 2.29 12.95 -21.19
CA ASP A 345 1.89 12.23 -19.98
C ASP A 345 1.44 10.80 -20.33
N THR A 346 2.19 9.80 -19.86
CA THR A 346 1.88 8.38 -20.10
C THR A 346 0.55 7.95 -19.48
N ILE A 347 0.15 8.56 -18.35
CA ILE A 347 -1.11 8.23 -17.67
C ILE A 347 -2.28 8.66 -18.54
N THR A 348 -2.31 9.94 -18.90
CA THR A 348 -3.38 10.50 -19.73
C THR A 348 -3.41 9.85 -21.11
N MET A 349 -2.24 9.60 -21.73
CA MET A 349 -2.14 8.92 -23.01
C MET A 349 -2.77 7.53 -22.97
N GLY A 350 -2.38 6.69 -22.00
CA GLY A 350 -2.89 5.33 -21.86
C GLY A 350 -4.37 5.30 -21.50
N ALA A 351 -4.83 6.14 -20.58
CA ALA A 351 -6.25 6.24 -20.24
C ALA A 351 -7.11 6.75 -21.41
N THR A 352 -6.59 7.64 -22.26
CA THR A 352 -7.31 8.11 -23.45
C THR A 352 -7.41 7.01 -24.51
N ILE A 353 -6.35 6.23 -24.74
CA ILE A 353 -6.41 5.04 -25.61
C ILE A 353 -7.37 3.99 -25.05
N ALA A 354 -7.33 3.72 -23.74
CA ALA A 354 -8.22 2.76 -23.10
C ALA A 354 -9.71 3.15 -23.26
N CYS A 355 -10.02 4.45 -23.13
CA CYS A 355 -11.35 4.98 -23.42
C CYS A 355 -11.74 4.73 -24.89
N ALA A 356 -10.84 5.01 -25.84
CA ALA A 356 -11.08 4.74 -27.26
C ALA A 356 -11.27 3.24 -27.57
N MET A 357 -10.49 2.35 -26.94
CA MET A 357 -10.64 0.89 -27.06
C MET A 357 -12.03 0.44 -26.57
N GLU A 358 -12.51 0.96 -25.44
CA GLU A 358 -13.86 0.66 -24.96
C GLU A 358 -14.94 1.20 -25.90
N MET A 359 -14.78 2.43 -26.39
CA MET A 359 -15.72 3.01 -27.36
C MET A 359 -15.78 2.19 -28.65
N TYR A 360 -14.65 1.66 -29.11
CA TYR A 360 -14.57 0.78 -30.27
C TYR A 360 -15.29 -0.55 -30.01
N GLU A 361 -15.04 -1.20 -28.88
CA GLU A 361 -15.71 -2.47 -28.53
C GLU A 361 -17.22 -2.33 -28.35
N LYS A 362 -17.68 -1.15 -27.91
CA LYS A 362 -19.11 -0.82 -27.84
C LYS A 362 -19.72 -0.36 -29.18
N GLY A 363 -18.92 -0.25 -30.23
CA GLY A 363 -19.35 0.19 -31.57
C GLY A 363 -19.70 1.69 -31.67
N ILE A 364 -19.26 2.50 -30.70
CA ILE A 364 -19.45 3.97 -30.66
C ILE A 364 -18.54 4.63 -31.70
N ILE A 365 -17.30 4.14 -31.80
CA ILE A 365 -16.36 4.48 -32.88
C ILE A 365 -15.99 3.20 -33.63
N ASN A 366 -15.51 3.33 -34.86
CA ASN A 366 -15.19 2.20 -35.72
C ASN A 366 -13.94 2.46 -36.56
N GLU A 367 -13.53 1.48 -37.36
CA GLU A 367 -12.29 1.53 -38.16
C GLU A 367 -12.25 2.72 -39.13
N SER A 368 -13.39 3.21 -39.62
CA SER A 368 -13.41 4.38 -40.52
C SER A 368 -13.05 5.69 -39.81
N VAL A 369 -13.29 5.77 -38.50
CA VAL A 369 -12.92 6.92 -37.66
C VAL A 369 -11.47 6.82 -37.21
N ILE A 370 -11.06 5.62 -36.78
CA ILE A 370 -9.74 5.39 -36.17
C ILE A 370 -8.65 5.22 -37.25
N GLY A 371 -9.02 4.70 -38.42
CA GLY A 371 -8.11 4.26 -39.48
C GLY A 371 -7.58 2.82 -39.30
N ARG A 372 -8.01 2.12 -38.25
CA ARG A 372 -7.66 0.72 -37.95
C ARG A 372 -8.62 0.10 -36.94
N PRO A 373 -8.66 -1.25 -36.80
CA PRO A 373 -9.22 -1.89 -35.62
C PRO A 373 -8.48 -1.45 -34.34
N LEU A 374 -9.21 -1.30 -33.24
CA LEU A 374 -8.64 -0.91 -31.94
C LEU A 374 -9.37 -1.61 -30.78
N ARG A 375 -8.98 -2.84 -30.47
CA ARG A 375 -9.53 -3.62 -29.33
C ARG A 375 -8.61 -3.53 -28.13
N PHE A 376 -9.10 -3.85 -26.94
CA PHE A 376 -8.20 -4.05 -25.80
C PHE A 376 -7.17 -5.16 -26.12
N GLY A 377 -5.92 -4.94 -25.71
CA GLY A 377 -4.80 -5.84 -26.00
C GLY A 377 -4.09 -5.62 -27.34
N ASP A 378 -4.51 -4.63 -28.14
CA ASP A 378 -3.82 -4.26 -29.39
C ASP A 378 -2.50 -3.50 -29.11
N ALA A 379 -1.41 -4.26 -28.95
CA ALA A 379 -0.08 -3.74 -28.67
C ALA A 379 0.47 -2.85 -29.80
N GLU A 380 0.21 -3.19 -31.07
CA GLU A 380 0.65 -2.38 -32.21
C GLU A 380 -0.14 -1.07 -32.29
N GLY A 381 -1.46 -1.13 -32.05
CA GLY A 381 -2.33 0.04 -31.98
C GLY A 381 -1.92 1.01 -30.89
N LEU A 382 -1.62 0.50 -29.69
CA LEU A 382 -1.09 1.29 -28.59
C LEU A 382 0.16 2.08 -28.99
N VAL A 383 1.18 1.40 -29.54
CA VAL A 383 2.46 2.03 -29.90
C VAL A 383 2.30 3.04 -31.04
N ASP A 384 1.52 2.72 -32.07
CA ASP A 384 1.23 3.61 -33.20
C ASP A 384 0.51 4.89 -32.74
N LEU A 385 -0.57 4.73 -31.97
CA LEU A 385 -1.39 5.85 -31.51
C LEU A 385 -0.64 6.80 -30.57
N CYS A 386 0.31 6.32 -29.76
CA CYS A 386 1.19 7.20 -29.00
C CYS A 386 1.97 8.17 -29.91
N ARG A 387 2.54 7.67 -31.02
CA ARG A 387 3.29 8.53 -31.94
C ARG A 387 2.37 9.50 -32.68
N LYS A 388 1.27 9.00 -33.25
CA LYS A 388 0.28 9.82 -33.96
C LYS A 388 -0.32 10.92 -33.08
N THR A 389 -0.55 10.63 -31.80
CA THR A 389 -1.06 11.63 -30.84
C THR A 389 -0.08 12.76 -30.61
N GLY A 390 1.21 12.45 -30.40
CA GLY A 390 2.25 13.47 -30.25
C GLY A 390 2.42 14.36 -31.49
N LEU A 391 2.15 13.80 -32.67
CA LEU A 391 2.20 14.51 -33.94
C LEU A 391 0.87 15.16 -34.35
N ARG A 392 -0.23 14.87 -33.63
CA ARG A 392 -1.62 15.19 -34.02
C ARG A 392 -1.96 14.74 -35.44
N GLU A 393 -1.61 13.50 -35.77
CA GLU A 393 -1.89 12.88 -37.07
C GLU A 393 -3.08 11.92 -36.97
N ASP A 394 -3.94 11.92 -38.00
CA ASP A 394 -5.14 11.08 -38.08
C ASP A 394 -5.98 11.12 -36.79
N PHE A 395 -6.39 9.95 -36.28
CA PHE A 395 -7.11 9.81 -35.01
C PHE A 395 -6.32 10.32 -33.79
N GLY A 396 -5.00 10.46 -33.91
CA GLY A 396 -4.15 11.06 -32.88
C GLY A 396 -4.51 12.51 -32.55
N ASP A 397 -5.09 13.27 -33.49
CA ASP A 397 -5.57 14.63 -33.20
C ASP A 397 -6.76 14.64 -32.23
N GLU A 398 -7.61 13.60 -32.28
CA GLU A 398 -8.73 13.45 -31.33
C GLU A 398 -8.23 13.00 -29.96
N LEU A 399 -7.30 12.04 -29.94
CA LEU A 399 -6.66 11.56 -28.70
C LEU A 399 -5.91 12.69 -27.99
N ALA A 400 -5.35 13.65 -28.73
CA ALA A 400 -4.60 14.79 -28.18
C ALA A 400 -5.41 15.72 -27.27
N LEU A 401 -6.74 15.56 -27.22
CA LEU A 401 -7.65 16.34 -26.37
C LEU A 401 -7.89 15.73 -24.99
N GLY A 402 -7.45 14.49 -24.76
CA GLY A 402 -7.68 13.73 -23.52
C GLY A 402 -9.04 13.02 -23.51
N SER A 403 -9.20 12.08 -22.58
CA SER A 403 -10.33 11.13 -22.57
C SER A 403 -11.70 11.80 -22.43
N MET A 404 -11.81 12.84 -21.59
CA MET A 404 -13.07 13.55 -21.36
C MET A 404 -13.60 14.19 -22.64
N ARG A 405 -12.77 14.98 -23.34
CA ARG A 405 -13.16 15.66 -24.57
C ARG A 405 -13.40 14.70 -25.72
N LEU A 406 -12.62 13.63 -25.80
CA LEU A 406 -12.86 12.54 -26.75
C LEU A 406 -14.24 11.92 -26.51
N ALA A 407 -14.53 11.51 -25.29
CA ALA A 407 -15.78 10.85 -24.94
C ALA A 407 -17.00 11.78 -25.12
N GLU A 408 -16.87 13.06 -24.72
CA GLU A 408 -17.88 14.10 -24.95
C GLU A 408 -18.18 14.33 -26.43
N LYS A 409 -17.14 14.33 -27.29
CA LYS A 409 -17.29 14.51 -28.74
C LYS A 409 -18.21 13.45 -29.36
N TYR A 410 -18.16 12.23 -28.83
CA TYR A 410 -19.01 11.12 -29.26
C TYR A 410 -20.23 10.91 -28.35
N HIS A 411 -20.57 11.89 -27.49
CA HIS A 411 -21.76 11.88 -26.63
C HIS A 411 -21.79 10.76 -25.57
N HIS A 412 -20.61 10.29 -25.14
CA HIS A 412 -20.45 9.24 -24.12
C HIS A 412 -19.49 9.63 -22.97
N PRO A 413 -19.68 10.80 -22.32
CA PRO A 413 -18.77 11.28 -21.28
C PRO A 413 -18.60 10.33 -20.09
N GLU A 414 -19.55 9.42 -19.86
CA GLU A 414 -19.49 8.39 -18.82
C GLU A 414 -18.33 7.40 -18.97
N LEU A 415 -17.75 7.28 -20.18
CA LEU A 415 -16.62 6.39 -20.46
C LEU A 415 -15.27 7.00 -20.07
N ALA A 416 -15.20 8.32 -19.87
CA ALA A 416 -13.99 8.98 -19.42
C ALA A 416 -13.82 8.84 -17.91
N VAL A 417 -12.82 8.05 -17.49
CA VAL A 417 -12.51 7.85 -16.07
C VAL A 417 -11.64 9.01 -15.56
N VAL A 418 -12.29 10.14 -15.24
CA VAL A 418 -11.64 11.41 -14.88
C VAL A 418 -12.23 12.05 -13.62
N SER A 419 -11.46 12.91 -12.96
CA SER A 419 -11.94 13.90 -11.99
C SER A 419 -11.41 15.28 -12.38
N LYS A 420 -12.29 16.28 -12.48
CA LYS A 420 -11.99 17.62 -13.02
C LYS A 420 -11.29 17.57 -14.39
N GLY A 421 -11.63 16.59 -15.22
CA GLY A 421 -11.04 16.36 -16.54
C GLY A 421 -9.63 15.78 -16.54
N GLN A 422 -9.05 15.40 -15.39
CA GLN A 422 -7.79 14.67 -15.31
C GLN A 422 -8.06 13.18 -15.14
N GLU A 423 -7.39 12.37 -15.94
CA GLU A 423 -7.44 10.90 -15.94
C GLU A 423 -6.93 10.31 -14.63
N PHE A 424 -7.51 9.20 -14.21
CA PHE A 424 -7.10 8.52 -12.99
C PHE A 424 -5.68 7.94 -13.11
N ALA A 425 -4.99 7.89 -11.98
CA ALA A 425 -3.76 7.12 -11.84
C ALA A 425 -4.09 5.64 -11.52
N GLY A 426 -3.07 4.79 -11.45
CA GLY A 426 -3.18 3.33 -11.40
C GLY A 426 -3.69 2.75 -10.08
N TYR A 427 -4.74 3.30 -9.50
CA TYR A 427 -5.30 2.83 -8.23
C TYR A 427 -6.82 2.87 -8.36
N ASP A 428 -7.49 1.71 -8.20
CA ASP A 428 -8.94 1.64 -8.27
C ASP A 428 -9.58 2.06 -6.94
N PRO A 429 -10.24 3.23 -6.87
CA PRO A 429 -10.79 3.74 -5.62
C PRO A 429 -12.00 2.96 -5.10
N ARG A 430 -12.53 1.98 -5.87
CA ARG A 430 -13.55 1.07 -5.34
C ARG A 430 -12.98 0.21 -4.21
N GLY A 431 -11.70 -0.15 -4.28
CA GLY A 431 -10.97 -0.86 -3.22
C GLY A 431 -10.15 0.05 -2.28
N GLU A 432 -10.00 1.35 -2.59
CA GLU A 432 -9.24 2.32 -1.78
C GLU A 432 -10.04 3.63 -1.55
N LYS A 433 -10.72 3.75 -0.40
CA LYS A 433 -11.59 4.89 -0.11
C LYS A 433 -10.81 6.19 0.14
N GLY A 434 -9.62 6.10 0.72
CA GLY A 434 -8.72 7.25 0.84
C GLY A 434 -8.30 7.78 -0.52
N MET A 435 -7.83 6.89 -1.41
CA MET A 435 -7.48 7.26 -2.78
C MET A 435 -8.67 7.87 -3.55
N GLY A 436 -9.87 7.29 -3.41
CA GLY A 436 -11.09 7.86 -4.00
C GLY A 436 -11.35 9.30 -3.54
N LEU A 437 -11.25 9.56 -2.23
CA LEU A 437 -11.40 10.92 -1.71
C LEU A 437 -10.28 11.85 -2.18
N ALA A 438 -9.04 11.36 -2.30
CA ALA A 438 -7.92 12.12 -2.83
C ALA A 438 -8.12 12.51 -4.30
N TYR A 439 -8.62 11.60 -5.15
CA TYR A 439 -8.96 11.91 -6.54
C TYR A 439 -10.10 12.92 -6.67
N ALA A 440 -11.14 12.80 -5.83
CA ALA A 440 -12.25 13.74 -5.84
C ALA A 440 -11.79 15.15 -5.45
N THR A 441 -10.99 15.27 -4.38
CA THR A 441 -10.67 16.57 -3.76
C THR A 441 -9.39 17.24 -4.26
N SER A 442 -8.56 16.53 -5.04
CA SER A 442 -7.30 17.07 -5.57
C SER A 442 -7.54 18.34 -6.41
N ASN A 443 -6.79 19.40 -6.11
CA ASN A 443 -6.87 20.70 -6.79
C ASN A 443 -6.45 20.65 -8.27
N ILE A 444 -5.79 19.58 -8.71
CA ILE A 444 -5.30 19.43 -10.09
C ILE A 444 -6.13 18.42 -10.90
N GLY A 445 -7.21 17.89 -10.32
CA GLY A 445 -7.93 16.69 -10.81
C GLY A 445 -7.31 15.39 -10.30
N ALA A 446 -7.81 14.23 -10.77
CA ALA A 446 -7.42 12.91 -10.26
C ALA A 446 -5.90 12.68 -10.33
N SER A 447 -5.23 12.77 -9.18
CA SER A 447 -3.79 12.56 -9.06
C SER A 447 -3.45 11.96 -7.71
N HIS A 448 -2.84 10.77 -7.71
CA HIS A 448 -2.38 10.11 -6.48
C HIS A 448 -1.28 10.93 -5.80
N MET A 449 -0.41 11.61 -6.55
CA MET A 449 0.70 12.43 -6.01
C MET A 449 0.28 13.68 -5.22
N ARG A 450 -1.02 13.91 -4.96
CA ARG A 450 -1.55 14.96 -4.06
C ARG A 450 -1.98 14.36 -2.73
N GLY A 451 -1.09 13.62 -2.08
CA GLY A 451 -1.30 13.00 -0.77
C GLY A 451 -1.19 11.48 -0.77
N ASP A 452 -1.26 10.82 -1.91
CA ASP A 452 -0.97 9.38 -2.13
C ASP A 452 -1.34 8.41 -0.98
N PRO A 453 -2.65 8.24 -0.67
CA PRO A 453 -3.10 7.31 0.36
C PRO A 453 -2.66 5.86 0.15
N ALA A 454 -2.28 5.45 -1.07
CA ALA A 454 -1.77 4.11 -1.36
C ALA A 454 -0.55 3.74 -0.50
N TYR A 455 0.24 4.72 -0.02
CA TYR A 455 1.30 4.42 0.94
C TYR A 455 0.81 3.73 2.20
N ILE A 456 -0.31 4.18 2.77
CA ILE A 456 -0.83 3.67 4.04
C ILE A 456 -1.94 2.63 3.82
N GLU A 457 -2.66 2.71 2.70
CA GLU A 457 -3.75 1.79 2.33
C GLU A 457 -3.27 0.49 1.66
N ILE A 458 -2.12 0.51 0.97
CA ILE A 458 -1.55 -0.67 0.29
C ILE A 458 -0.15 -1.00 0.82
N LEU A 459 0.74 0.00 0.86
CA LEU A 459 2.16 -0.25 1.09
C LEU A 459 2.54 -0.36 2.57
N GLY A 460 1.61 -0.09 3.49
CA GLY A 460 1.83 -0.14 4.92
C GLY A 460 2.87 0.88 5.45
N VAL A 461 2.93 2.07 4.85
CA VAL A 461 3.87 3.13 5.19
C VAL A 461 3.12 4.33 5.80
N PRO A 462 3.31 4.64 7.10
CA PRO A 462 4.14 3.91 8.06
C PRO A 462 3.48 2.66 8.66
N THR A 463 2.16 2.52 8.56
CA THR A 463 1.41 1.34 9.00
C THR A 463 0.35 1.00 7.96
N LEU A 464 -0.11 -0.25 7.89
CA LEU A 464 -1.21 -0.63 7.01
C LEU A 464 -2.53 -0.32 7.70
N ILE A 465 -3.42 0.40 7.02
CA ILE A 465 -4.81 0.63 7.47
C ILE A 465 -5.80 -0.04 6.53
N ASP A 466 -7.03 -0.26 6.99
CA ASP A 466 -8.09 -0.79 6.13
C ASP A 466 -8.40 0.21 4.98
N PRO A 467 -8.17 -0.17 3.72
CA PRO A 467 -8.44 0.69 2.58
C PRO A 467 -9.94 0.91 2.34
N LEU A 468 -10.82 0.06 2.89
CA LEU A 468 -12.27 0.17 2.76
C LEU A 468 -12.93 1.01 3.86
N ALA A 469 -12.22 1.27 4.97
CA ALA A 469 -12.74 2.05 6.07
C ALA A 469 -13.03 3.50 5.67
N LEU A 470 -14.18 4.04 6.13
CA LEU A 470 -14.55 5.44 5.92
C LEU A 470 -14.18 6.34 7.12
N GLU A 471 -14.06 5.75 8.30
CA GLU A 471 -13.74 6.47 9.53
C GLU A 471 -12.35 7.12 9.44
N ASN A 472 -12.24 8.37 9.92
CA ASN A 472 -11.01 9.18 9.92
C ASN A 472 -10.35 9.45 8.55
N LYS A 473 -10.87 8.87 7.45
CA LYS A 473 -10.28 9.00 6.11
C LYS A 473 -10.21 10.46 5.60
N PRO A 474 -11.21 11.34 5.83
CA PRO A 474 -11.09 12.74 5.44
C PRO A 474 -9.94 13.48 6.13
N LYS A 475 -9.74 13.22 7.43
CA LYS A 475 -8.62 13.80 8.18
C LYS A 475 -7.29 13.27 7.66
N LEU A 476 -7.20 11.96 7.42
CA LEU A 476 -6.01 11.32 6.85
C LEU A 476 -5.65 11.97 5.50
N VAL A 477 -6.58 12.01 4.55
CA VAL A 477 -6.34 12.57 3.21
C VAL A 477 -5.90 14.04 3.29
N LYS A 478 -6.52 14.85 4.16
CA LYS A 478 -6.09 16.24 4.40
C LYS A 478 -4.66 16.32 4.92
N ASP A 479 -4.33 15.60 6.00
CA ASP A 479 -3.00 15.62 6.61
C ASP A 479 -1.93 15.20 5.57
N TRP A 480 -2.24 14.23 4.72
CA TRP A 480 -1.36 13.76 3.65
C TRP A 480 -1.22 14.76 2.50
N GLN A 481 -2.30 15.41 2.08
CA GLN A 481 -2.27 16.52 1.11
C GLN A 481 -1.34 17.64 1.57
N ASP A 482 -1.47 18.05 2.83
CA ASP A 482 -0.68 19.11 3.43
C ASP A 482 0.81 18.75 3.46
N VAL A 483 1.15 17.55 3.94
CA VAL A 483 2.55 17.10 4.05
C VAL A 483 3.19 16.91 2.68
N PHE A 484 2.47 16.39 1.68
CA PHE A 484 2.98 16.31 0.31
C PHE A 484 3.22 17.69 -0.30
N ALA A 485 2.40 18.69 0.03
CA ALA A 485 2.67 20.07 -0.35
C ALA A 485 3.96 20.61 0.29
N VAL A 486 4.28 20.21 1.53
CA VAL A 486 5.57 20.54 2.17
C VAL A 486 6.74 19.86 1.43
N PHE A 487 6.62 18.58 1.05
CA PHE A 487 7.67 17.86 0.32
C PHE A 487 8.00 18.52 -1.02
N ASP A 488 6.96 18.80 -1.81
CA ASP A 488 7.10 19.52 -3.07
C ASP A 488 7.75 20.88 -2.81
N SER A 489 7.21 21.69 -1.89
CA SER A 489 7.72 23.04 -1.63
C SER A 489 9.16 23.06 -1.12
N ALA A 490 9.60 22.03 -0.38
CA ALA A 490 10.96 21.88 0.08
C ALA A 490 11.94 21.43 -1.02
N GLY A 491 11.46 20.80 -2.10
CA GLY A 491 12.27 20.34 -3.23
C GLY A 491 12.85 18.93 -3.05
N VAL A 492 12.16 18.07 -2.30
CA VAL A 492 12.60 16.70 -1.97
C VAL A 492 11.69 15.64 -2.59
N CYS A 493 12.19 14.41 -2.75
CA CYS A 493 11.42 13.30 -3.31
C CYS A 493 10.53 12.63 -2.26
N VAL A 494 9.26 12.39 -2.60
CA VAL A 494 8.31 11.72 -1.70
C VAL A 494 8.78 10.33 -1.25
N PHE A 495 9.43 9.56 -2.14
CA PHE A 495 9.86 8.18 -1.85
C PHE A 495 10.79 8.08 -0.64
N PHE A 496 11.69 9.06 -0.48
CA PHE A 496 12.57 9.13 0.67
C PHE A 496 11.86 9.81 1.85
N SER A 497 11.18 10.94 1.59
CA SER A 497 10.58 11.78 2.62
C SER A 497 9.53 11.06 3.47
N VAL A 498 8.58 10.35 2.84
CA VAL A 498 7.47 9.69 3.55
C VAL A 498 7.94 8.56 4.46
N ARG A 499 9.13 8.00 4.21
CA ARG A 499 9.71 6.90 5.01
C ARG A 499 10.71 7.36 6.05
N ASN A 500 11.39 8.49 5.80
CA ASN A 500 12.58 8.85 6.56
C ASN A 500 12.55 10.26 7.17
N LEU A 501 11.69 11.16 6.68
CA LEU A 501 11.65 12.56 7.10
C LEU A 501 10.35 12.96 7.83
N VAL A 502 9.46 12.00 8.06
CA VAL A 502 8.22 12.17 8.82
C VAL A 502 8.21 11.28 10.06
N THR A 503 7.27 11.51 10.98
CA THR A 503 6.99 10.59 12.08
C THR A 503 6.44 9.26 11.55
N PRO A 504 6.79 8.12 12.18
CA PRO A 504 6.28 6.81 11.80
C PRO A 504 4.88 6.57 12.41
N THR A 505 3.98 7.53 12.23
CA THR A 505 2.61 7.55 12.76
C THR A 505 1.67 7.97 11.64
N GLU A 506 0.38 7.62 11.74
CA GLU A 506 -0.61 7.88 10.67
C GLU A 506 -0.72 9.36 10.26
N ASP A 507 -0.38 10.26 11.18
CA ASP A 507 -0.43 11.72 10.99
C ASP A 507 0.83 12.32 10.32
N ILE A 508 1.82 11.47 10.00
CA ILE A 508 3.01 11.71 9.16
C ILE A 508 3.64 13.11 9.30
N ARG A 509 3.87 13.56 10.53
CA ARG A 509 4.36 14.92 10.80
C ARG A 509 5.78 15.12 10.25
N PRO A 510 6.06 16.22 9.52
CA PRO A 510 7.32 16.42 8.78
C PRO A 510 8.52 16.84 9.66
N GLN A 511 8.75 16.14 10.77
CA GLN A 511 9.77 16.48 11.77
C GLN A 511 11.21 16.43 11.22
N GLY A 512 11.52 15.45 10.37
CA GLY A 512 12.85 15.37 9.75
C GLY A 512 13.08 16.51 8.75
N LEU A 513 12.03 16.87 8.02
CA LEU A 513 12.07 17.98 7.08
C LEU A 513 12.17 19.33 7.78
N LEU A 514 11.51 19.50 8.93
CA LEU A 514 11.62 20.67 9.81
C LEU A 514 13.08 20.95 10.18
N ARG A 515 13.80 19.91 10.64
CA ARG A 515 15.22 20.01 11.03
C ARG A 515 16.09 20.45 9.85
N LEU A 516 15.93 19.83 8.69
CA LEU A 516 16.67 20.17 7.47
C LEU A 516 16.37 21.59 6.98
N LEU A 517 15.09 21.99 6.96
CA LEU A 517 14.67 23.31 6.52
C LEU A 517 15.21 24.41 7.45
N ASN A 518 15.13 24.23 8.76
CA ASN A 518 15.66 25.23 9.70
C ASN A 518 17.19 25.36 9.60
N ALA A 519 17.92 24.25 9.50
CA ALA A 519 19.38 24.29 9.30
C ALA A 519 19.78 24.89 7.93
N ALA A 520 18.97 24.67 6.88
CA ALA A 520 19.23 25.27 5.57
C ALA A 520 18.90 26.77 5.53
N THR A 521 17.75 27.16 6.08
CA THR A 521 17.14 28.49 5.82
C THR A 521 17.28 29.49 6.96
N GLY A 522 17.29 29.02 8.22
CA GLY A 522 17.12 29.86 9.40
C GLY A 522 15.72 30.45 9.58
N ALA A 523 14.70 29.88 8.94
CA ALA A 523 13.34 30.39 9.00
C ALA A 523 12.65 30.20 10.37
N GLY A 524 13.22 29.38 11.26
CA GLY A 524 12.77 29.21 12.64
C GLY A 524 11.38 28.58 12.75
N TYR A 525 11.01 27.70 11.82
CA TYR A 525 9.72 27.01 11.87
C TYR A 525 9.63 26.16 13.13
N ASP A 526 8.45 26.13 13.74
CA ASP A 526 8.00 24.98 14.51
C ASP A 526 7.20 23.99 13.62
N LEU A 527 6.81 22.86 14.19
CA LEU A 527 6.08 21.81 13.46
C LEU A 527 4.69 22.28 13.02
N VAL A 528 4.01 23.10 13.82
CA VAL A 528 2.66 23.60 13.52
C VAL A 528 2.72 24.61 12.38
N GLU A 529 3.69 25.51 12.41
CA GLU A 529 3.94 26.48 11.34
C GLU A 529 4.28 25.78 10.02
N LEU A 530 5.09 24.72 10.05
CA LEU A 530 5.46 23.98 8.85
C LEU A 530 4.28 23.24 8.23
N VAL A 531 3.46 22.55 9.04
CA VAL A 531 2.22 21.90 8.57
C VAL A 531 1.27 22.95 8.01
N ARG A 532 1.11 24.09 8.69
CA ARG A 532 0.28 25.21 8.22
C ARG A 532 0.78 25.80 6.90
N ALA A 533 2.09 25.74 6.60
CA ALA A 533 2.62 26.17 5.30
C ALA A 533 2.18 25.22 4.17
N GLY A 534 2.15 23.91 4.42
CA GLY A 534 1.57 22.93 3.50
C GLY A 534 0.08 23.17 3.26
N GLU A 535 -0.70 23.30 4.35
CA GLU A 535 -2.12 23.62 4.30
C GLU A 535 -2.40 24.93 3.54
N ARG A 536 -1.58 25.97 3.76
CA ARG A 536 -1.68 27.23 3.06
C ARG A 536 -1.46 27.08 1.55
N ALA A 537 -0.51 26.26 1.13
CA ALA A 537 -0.28 25.98 -0.28
C ALA A 537 -1.49 25.27 -0.93
N VAL A 538 -2.06 24.25 -0.25
CA VAL A 538 -3.25 23.53 -0.73
C VAL A 538 -4.46 24.47 -0.81
N ASN A 539 -4.66 25.34 0.19
CA ASN A 539 -5.75 26.32 0.17
C ASN A 539 -5.53 27.42 -0.87
N ALA A 540 -4.28 27.84 -1.11
CA ALA A 540 -3.96 28.79 -2.17
C ALA A 540 -4.34 28.25 -3.55
N GLU A 541 -3.99 26.99 -3.83
CA GLU A 541 -4.48 26.28 -5.02
C GLU A 541 -6.01 26.23 -5.08
N ARG A 542 -6.65 25.94 -3.94
CA ARG A 542 -8.11 25.86 -3.87
C ARG A 542 -8.77 27.20 -4.19
N VAL A 543 -8.24 28.30 -3.68
CA VAL A 543 -8.70 29.66 -3.99
C VAL A 543 -8.56 29.95 -5.48
N PHE A 544 -7.45 29.57 -6.09
CA PHE A 544 -7.24 29.75 -7.53
C PHE A 544 -8.31 29.01 -8.34
N ILE A 545 -8.55 27.72 -8.06
CA ILE A 545 -9.52 26.94 -8.84
C ILE A 545 -10.97 27.39 -8.58
N ASN A 546 -11.30 27.83 -7.37
CA ASN A 546 -12.60 28.45 -7.11
C ASN A 546 -12.79 29.72 -7.96
N GLY A 547 -11.74 30.53 -8.11
CA GLY A 547 -11.74 31.68 -9.03
C GLY A 547 -11.88 31.28 -10.51
N ALA A 548 -11.37 30.12 -10.89
CA ALA A 548 -11.50 29.54 -12.22
C ALA A 548 -12.89 28.89 -12.48
N GLY A 549 -13.75 28.81 -11.46
CA GLY A 549 -15.13 28.32 -11.57
C GLY A 549 -15.41 26.96 -10.92
N PHE A 550 -14.41 26.32 -10.32
CA PHE A 550 -14.61 25.04 -9.62
C PHE A 550 -15.35 25.23 -8.29
N THR A 551 -16.17 24.24 -7.94
CA THR A 551 -16.98 24.21 -6.74
C THR A 551 -16.93 22.82 -6.10
N ALA A 552 -17.61 22.65 -4.95
CA ALA A 552 -17.76 21.33 -4.33
C ALA A 552 -18.46 20.29 -5.22
N LYS A 553 -19.23 20.73 -6.25
CA LYS A 553 -19.86 19.81 -7.21
C LYS A 553 -18.84 19.08 -8.09
N ASP A 554 -17.68 19.70 -8.29
CA ASP A 554 -16.59 19.15 -9.10
C ASP A 554 -15.67 18.23 -8.28
N ASP A 555 -15.88 18.13 -6.96
CA ASP A 555 -15.20 17.19 -6.08
C ASP A 555 -15.93 15.84 -6.04
N THR A 556 -15.99 15.17 -7.19
CA THR A 556 -16.67 13.89 -7.36
C THR A 556 -15.82 12.90 -8.16
N LEU A 557 -16.31 11.66 -8.26
CA LEU A 557 -15.75 10.58 -9.07
C LEU A 557 -16.72 10.25 -10.23
N PRO A 558 -16.28 9.61 -11.32
CA PRO A 558 -17.15 9.24 -12.43
C PRO A 558 -18.13 8.14 -12.03
N MET A 559 -19.28 8.06 -12.70
CA MET A 559 -20.38 7.15 -12.35
C MET A 559 -19.94 5.69 -12.25
N ARG A 560 -19.06 5.23 -13.15
CA ARG A 560 -18.44 3.90 -13.09
C ARG A 560 -17.87 3.58 -11.70
N ILE A 561 -17.19 4.54 -11.10
CA ILE A 561 -16.54 4.35 -9.81
C ILE A 561 -17.55 4.43 -8.65
N LEU A 562 -18.60 5.24 -8.81
CA LEU A 562 -19.63 5.43 -7.77
C LEU A 562 -20.67 4.32 -7.75
N GLU A 563 -21.00 3.73 -8.90
CA GLU A 563 -22.16 2.84 -9.06
C GLU A 563 -21.82 1.43 -9.53
N GLU A 564 -20.73 1.22 -10.28
CA GLU A 564 -20.37 -0.11 -10.79
C GLU A 564 -19.40 -0.82 -9.82
N PRO A 565 -19.84 -1.87 -9.10
CA PRO A 565 -18.95 -2.66 -8.26
C PRO A 565 -17.91 -3.38 -9.12
N LEU A 566 -16.74 -3.67 -8.54
CA LEU A 566 -15.73 -4.50 -9.19
C LEU A 566 -16.32 -5.88 -9.55
N PRO A 567 -16.15 -6.36 -10.79
CA PRO A 567 -16.80 -7.59 -11.25
C PRO A 567 -16.20 -8.85 -10.59
N ASP A 568 -14.92 -8.82 -10.24
CA ASP A 568 -14.10 -9.89 -9.68
C ASP A 568 -12.93 -9.32 -8.86
N GLY A 569 -12.07 -10.21 -8.36
CA GLY A 569 -10.86 -9.87 -7.63
C GLY A 569 -11.05 -9.66 -6.11
N PRO A 570 -9.95 -9.51 -5.36
CA PRO A 570 -9.99 -9.42 -3.88
C PRO A 570 -10.73 -8.18 -3.36
N ALA A 571 -10.75 -7.08 -4.11
CA ALA A 571 -11.54 -5.89 -3.80
C ALA A 571 -13.01 -5.98 -4.26
N LYS A 572 -13.46 -7.11 -4.81
CA LYS A 572 -14.89 -7.34 -5.06
C LYS A 572 -15.61 -7.41 -3.72
N VAL A 573 -16.35 -6.36 -3.42
CA VAL A 573 -17.25 -6.33 -2.26
C VAL A 573 -18.62 -6.88 -2.69
N PRO A 574 -19.08 -8.06 -2.19
CA PRO A 574 -20.39 -8.60 -2.53
C PRO A 574 -21.49 -7.75 -1.87
N GLY A 575 -22.25 -7.00 -2.67
CA GLY A 575 -23.28 -6.12 -2.18
C GLY A 575 -22.69 -4.91 -1.45
N LEU A 576 -23.16 -3.72 -1.79
CA LEU A 576 -22.88 -2.52 -1.02
C LEU A 576 -23.66 -2.59 0.30
N ASN A 577 -23.18 -3.44 1.22
CA ASN A 577 -23.41 -3.44 2.66
C ASN A 577 -22.31 -4.33 3.28
N CYS A 578 -21.40 -3.67 4.00
CA CYS A 578 -20.31 -4.24 4.79
C CYS A 578 -20.48 -5.70 5.19
N VAL A 579 -19.60 -6.57 4.67
CA VAL A 579 -19.13 -7.73 5.42
C VAL A 579 -17.61 -7.74 5.32
N LEU A 580 -16.98 -7.41 6.44
CA LEU A 580 -15.53 -7.29 6.64
C LEU A 580 -14.81 -8.62 6.38
N PRO A 581 -13.59 -8.62 5.81
CA PRO A 581 -12.61 -9.64 6.19
C PRO A 581 -12.22 -9.40 7.65
N MET A 582 -12.29 -10.44 8.47
CA MET A 582 -12.05 -10.38 9.91
C MET A 582 -10.61 -9.93 10.20
N SER A 583 -10.41 -9.00 11.14
CA SER A 583 -9.05 -8.59 11.58
C SER A 583 -8.25 -9.79 12.10
N PRO A 584 -6.89 -9.76 12.10
CA PRO A 584 -6.09 -10.82 12.71
C PRO A 584 -6.51 -11.14 14.16
N GLU A 585 -6.91 -10.13 14.96
CA GLU A 585 -7.45 -10.39 16.30
C GLU A 585 -8.82 -11.07 16.25
N SER A 586 -9.69 -10.68 15.31
CA SER A 586 -11.00 -11.32 15.12
C SER A 586 -10.86 -12.77 14.64
N LEU A 587 -9.86 -13.06 13.80
CA LEU A 587 -9.51 -14.41 13.36
C LEU A 587 -8.93 -15.23 14.51
N ALA A 588 -8.00 -14.66 15.30
CA ALA A 588 -7.46 -15.30 16.49
C ALA A 588 -8.59 -15.64 17.50
N PHE A 589 -9.51 -14.70 17.71
CA PHE A 589 -10.70 -14.88 18.55
C PHE A 589 -11.59 -16.03 18.05
N THR A 590 -11.83 -16.06 16.74
CA THR A 590 -12.65 -17.10 16.09
C THR A 590 -11.99 -18.48 16.14
N TYR A 591 -10.69 -18.55 15.92
CA TYR A 591 -9.92 -19.79 16.04
C TYR A 591 -9.87 -20.26 17.50
N GLY A 592 -9.75 -19.36 18.48
CA GLY A 592 -9.84 -19.69 19.90
C GLY A 592 -11.19 -20.32 20.27
N LEU A 593 -12.30 -19.72 19.82
CA LEU A 593 -13.63 -20.29 20.02
C LEU A 593 -13.84 -21.62 19.26
N SER A 594 -13.33 -21.72 18.03
CA SER A 594 -13.38 -22.95 17.23
C SER A 594 -12.60 -24.09 17.90
N SER A 595 -11.48 -23.76 18.55
CA SER A 595 -10.72 -24.69 19.37
C SER A 595 -11.52 -25.19 20.57
N ALA A 596 -12.21 -24.30 21.29
CA ALA A 596 -13.09 -24.69 22.40
C ALA A 596 -14.21 -25.63 21.94
N VAL A 597 -14.85 -25.34 20.81
CA VAL A 597 -15.91 -26.19 20.25
C VAL A 597 -15.36 -27.56 19.84
N ALA A 598 -14.22 -27.58 19.14
CA ALA A 598 -13.59 -28.82 18.70
C ALA A 598 -13.17 -29.69 19.89
N TRP A 599 -12.46 -29.14 20.88
CA TRP A 599 -12.10 -29.89 22.08
C TRP A 599 -13.31 -30.33 22.89
N GLY A 600 -14.36 -29.51 23.01
CA GLY A 600 -15.60 -29.92 23.70
C GLY A 600 -16.32 -31.09 23.01
N ALA A 601 -16.32 -31.12 21.68
CA ALA A 601 -16.80 -32.28 20.92
C ALA A 601 -15.90 -33.51 21.10
N GLY A 602 -14.59 -33.32 21.17
CA GLY A 602 -13.59 -34.35 21.47
C GLY A 602 -13.80 -34.96 22.86
N ASP A 603 -14.02 -34.13 23.88
CA ASP A 603 -14.27 -34.56 25.26
C ASP A 603 -15.61 -35.26 25.42
N PHE A 604 -16.66 -34.77 24.74
CA PHE A 604 -17.95 -35.44 24.70
C PHE A 604 -17.83 -36.84 24.12
N THR A 605 -17.27 -36.97 22.90
CA THR A 605 -17.14 -38.26 22.21
C THR A 605 -16.13 -39.19 22.90
N GLY A 606 -15.02 -38.66 23.39
CA GLY A 606 -14.01 -39.38 24.17
C GLY A 606 -14.52 -39.88 25.51
N GLY A 607 -15.29 -39.05 26.24
CA GLY A 607 -15.95 -39.44 27.49
C GLY A 607 -16.98 -40.57 27.31
N PHE A 608 -17.68 -40.62 26.18
CA PHE A 608 -18.53 -41.76 25.82
C PHE A 608 -17.72 -43.03 25.52
N ALA A 609 -16.60 -42.88 24.79
CA ALA A 609 -15.74 -44.00 24.43
C ALA A 609 -15.08 -44.63 25.66
N THR A 610 -14.67 -43.84 26.65
CA THR A 610 -13.99 -44.30 27.89
C THR A 610 -14.93 -44.91 28.92
N LYS A 611 -16.23 -44.57 28.90
CA LYS A 611 -17.23 -45.27 29.72
C LYS A 611 -17.44 -46.73 29.30
N GLN A 612 -17.02 -47.09 28.08
CA GLN A 612 -17.28 -48.40 27.47
C GLN A 612 -15.99 -49.16 27.08
N ASN A 613 -14.82 -48.56 27.25
CA ASN A 613 -13.52 -49.14 26.86
C ASN A 613 -12.42 -48.71 27.84
N ASN A 614 -11.27 -49.38 27.78
CA ASN A 614 -10.08 -48.96 28.50
C ASN A 614 -9.62 -47.56 28.05
N VAL A 615 -9.43 -46.65 29.02
CA VAL A 615 -8.97 -45.26 28.80
C VAL A 615 -7.69 -45.21 27.96
N PHE A 616 -6.73 -46.09 28.19
CA PHE A 616 -5.46 -46.11 27.46
C PHE A 616 -5.65 -46.46 25.97
N SER A 617 -6.56 -47.39 25.67
CA SER A 617 -6.87 -47.78 24.29
C SER A 617 -7.60 -46.67 23.53
N VAL A 618 -8.53 -45.96 24.19
CA VAL A 618 -9.22 -44.80 23.61
C VAL A 618 -8.23 -43.71 23.25
N ILE A 619 -7.30 -43.38 24.15
CA ILE A 619 -6.28 -42.35 23.94
C ILE A 619 -5.30 -42.77 22.84
N LEU A 620 -4.81 -44.01 22.83
CA LEU A 620 -3.89 -44.47 21.79
C LEU A 620 -4.51 -44.33 20.39
N VAL A 621 -5.75 -44.80 20.23
CA VAL A 621 -6.46 -44.74 18.94
C VAL A 621 -6.75 -43.29 18.54
N SER A 622 -7.24 -42.45 19.46
CA SER A 622 -7.56 -41.05 19.15
C SER A 622 -6.31 -40.25 18.78
N GLN A 623 -5.20 -40.43 19.49
CA GLN A 623 -3.93 -39.75 19.20
C GLN A 623 -3.31 -40.21 17.88
N PHE A 624 -3.41 -41.50 17.55
CA PHE A 624 -2.92 -42.04 16.28
C PHE A 624 -3.73 -41.50 15.08
N VAL A 625 -5.07 -41.54 15.18
CA VAL A 625 -5.96 -40.99 14.16
C VAL A 625 -5.75 -39.49 13.99
N GLY A 626 -5.65 -38.75 15.09
CA GLY A 626 -5.36 -37.31 15.08
C GLY A 626 -4.01 -36.99 14.43
N GLY A 627 -2.99 -37.81 14.66
CA GLY A 627 -1.69 -37.68 13.99
C GLY A 627 -1.77 -37.87 12.48
N LEU A 628 -2.47 -38.91 12.01
CA LEU A 628 -2.70 -39.12 10.57
C LEU A 628 -3.47 -37.95 9.93
N PHE A 629 -4.49 -37.44 10.63
CA PHE A 629 -5.26 -36.29 10.18
C PHE A 629 -4.38 -35.04 10.01
N LEU A 630 -3.52 -34.74 10.98
CA LEU A 630 -2.60 -33.59 10.89
C LEU A 630 -1.56 -33.74 9.78
N VAL A 631 -1.05 -34.96 9.54
CA VAL A 631 -0.15 -35.23 8.40
C VAL A 631 -0.85 -34.96 7.08
N LEU A 632 -2.10 -35.42 6.93
CA LEU A 632 -2.89 -35.15 5.72
C LEU A 632 -3.10 -33.65 5.53
N LEU A 633 -3.44 -32.90 6.59
CA LEU A 633 -3.57 -31.44 6.51
C LEU A 633 -2.24 -30.78 6.13
N ALA A 634 -1.12 -31.17 6.73
CA ALA A 634 0.19 -30.58 6.43
C ALA A 634 0.60 -30.79 4.96
N LEU A 635 0.28 -31.96 4.40
CA LEU A 635 0.51 -32.25 2.98
C LEU A 635 -0.43 -31.45 2.06
N CYS A 636 -1.72 -31.34 2.41
CA CYS A 636 -2.69 -30.57 1.63
C CYS A 636 -2.36 -29.07 1.60
N PHE A 637 -1.84 -28.51 2.70
CA PHE A 637 -1.47 -27.10 2.79
C PHE A 637 -0.03 -26.79 2.36
N GLY A 638 0.76 -27.81 1.97
CA GLY A 638 2.11 -27.62 1.47
C GLY A 638 3.07 -26.99 2.49
N GLU A 639 2.89 -27.27 3.78
CA GLU A 639 3.64 -26.59 4.84
C GLU A 639 5.10 -27.09 4.89
N PRO A 640 6.11 -26.20 4.96
CA PRO A 640 7.51 -26.61 5.01
C PRO A 640 7.83 -27.36 6.31
N VAL A 641 8.74 -28.33 6.24
CA VAL A 641 9.22 -29.08 7.42
C VAL A 641 10.03 -28.14 8.31
N PRO A 642 9.67 -27.97 9.60
CA PRO A 642 10.36 -27.06 10.50
C PRO A 642 11.71 -27.62 10.95
N GLU A 643 12.51 -26.76 11.57
CA GLU A 643 13.73 -27.17 12.27
C GLU A 643 13.46 -28.27 13.31
N LEU A 644 14.43 -29.16 13.50
CA LEU A 644 14.33 -30.28 14.45
C LEU A 644 14.04 -29.78 15.88
N SER A 645 14.57 -28.63 16.27
CA SER A 645 14.34 -28.00 17.58
C SER A 645 12.84 -27.75 17.86
N ARG A 646 12.11 -27.19 16.89
CA ARG A 646 10.68 -26.90 16.97
C ARG A 646 9.83 -28.17 16.93
N PHE A 647 10.24 -29.14 16.11
CA PHE A 647 9.59 -30.45 16.09
C PHE A 647 9.72 -31.19 17.43
N LEU A 648 10.92 -31.17 18.04
CA LEU A 648 11.16 -31.73 19.37
C LEU A 648 10.39 -30.99 20.48
N LEU A 649 10.31 -29.66 20.40
CA LEU A 649 9.52 -28.85 21.32
C LEU A 649 8.02 -29.17 21.23
N GLY A 650 7.51 -29.39 20.01
CA GLY A 650 6.18 -29.97 19.78
C GLY A 650 6.02 -31.34 20.44
N GLY A 651 7.04 -32.19 20.36
CA GLY A 651 7.09 -33.48 21.08
C GLY A 651 6.99 -33.34 22.61
N VAL A 652 7.68 -32.36 23.20
CA VAL A 652 7.55 -32.03 24.64
C VAL A 652 6.13 -31.58 24.96
N ALA A 653 5.53 -30.74 24.12
CA ALA A 653 4.13 -30.36 24.26
C ALA A 653 3.23 -31.61 24.27
N GLY A 654 3.38 -32.50 23.29
CA GLY A 654 2.59 -33.73 23.17
C GLY A 654 2.71 -34.69 24.37
N PHE A 655 3.87 -34.73 25.01
CA PHE A 655 4.07 -35.45 26.27
C PHE A 655 3.22 -34.86 27.41
N CYS A 656 3.25 -33.54 27.59
CA CYS A 656 2.42 -32.84 28.58
C CYS A 656 0.91 -33.02 28.27
N GLY A 657 0.54 -32.88 27.00
CA GLY A 657 -0.85 -33.00 26.55
C GLY A 657 -1.43 -34.39 26.77
N VAL A 658 -0.67 -35.47 26.49
CA VAL A 658 -1.18 -36.83 26.69
C VAL A 658 -1.29 -37.22 28.16
N LEU A 659 -0.39 -36.73 29.03
CA LEU A 659 -0.54 -36.88 30.48
C LEU A 659 -1.80 -36.17 30.97
N GLY A 660 -2.06 -34.97 30.43
CA GLY A 660 -3.28 -34.22 30.69
C GLY A 660 -4.52 -35.00 30.27
N LEU A 661 -4.51 -35.59 29.08
CA LEU A 661 -5.62 -36.38 28.54
C LEU A 661 -5.88 -37.67 29.32
N VAL A 662 -4.83 -38.38 29.75
CA VAL A 662 -4.94 -39.55 30.63
C VAL A 662 -5.60 -39.17 31.96
N ALA A 663 -5.17 -38.06 32.56
CA ALA A 663 -5.74 -37.57 33.81
C ALA A 663 -7.21 -37.15 33.63
N LEU A 664 -7.51 -36.41 32.57
CA LEU A 664 -8.86 -35.96 32.24
C LEU A 664 -9.81 -37.16 32.06
N TYR A 665 -9.46 -38.10 31.19
CA TYR A 665 -10.33 -39.25 30.88
C TYR A 665 -10.45 -40.22 32.05
N THR A 666 -9.41 -40.37 32.87
CA THR A 666 -9.50 -41.15 34.11
C THR A 666 -10.42 -40.48 35.13
N GLY A 667 -10.33 -39.16 35.27
CA GLY A 667 -11.24 -38.36 36.10
C GLY A 667 -12.68 -38.46 35.60
N LEU A 668 -12.93 -38.30 34.30
CA LEU A 668 -14.28 -38.40 33.71
C LEU A 668 -14.90 -39.79 33.86
N ALA A 669 -14.08 -40.85 33.95
CA ALA A 669 -14.54 -42.23 34.14
C ALA A 669 -14.80 -42.59 35.61
N ARG A 670 -14.11 -41.96 36.57
CA ARG A 670 -14.13 -42.35 38.00
C ARG A 670 -14.81 -41.33 38.91
N GLU A 671 -14.79 -40.06 38.55
CA GLU A 671 -15.24 -38.93 39.36
C GLU A 671 -16.44 -38.23 38.72
N ARG A 672 -16.94 -37.17 39.35
CA ARG A 672 -18.08 -36.43 38.83
C ARG A 672 -17.64 -35.59 37.62
N MET A 673 -18.19 -35.93 36.46
CA MET A 673 -17.97 -35.21 35.19
C MET A 673 -18.15 -33.68 35.32
N GLY A 674 -19.11 -33.23 36.13
CA GLY A 674 -19.36 -31.80 36.43
C GLY A 674 -18.29 -31.10 37.29
N ILE A 675 -17.29 -31.81 37.82
CA ILE A 675 -16.16 -31.23 38.58
C ILE A 675 -14.85 -31.38 37.80
N VAL A 676 -14.71 -32.43 36.99
CA VAL A 676 -13.44 -32.75 36.32
C VAL A 676 -13.13 -31.83 35.15
N ALA A 677 -14.07 -31.67 34.22
CA ALA A 677 -13.91 -30.79 33.05
C ALA A 677 -13.70 -29.29 33.39
N PRO A 678 -14.36 -28.71 34.41
CA PRO A 678 -14.29 -27.26 34.68
C PRO A 678 -13.04 -26.89 35.47
N VAL A 679 -12.65 -27.71 36.43
CA VAL A 679 -11.43 -27.49 37.21
C VAL A 679 -10.21 -27.62 36.31
N SER A 680 -10.19 -28.61 35.41
CA SER A 680 -9.13 -28.72 34.42
C SER A 680 -9.09 -27.50 33.49
N ALA A 681 -10.21 -27.04 32.94
CA ALA A 681 -10.29 -25.85 32.09
C ALA A 681 -9.79 -24.56 32.77
N VAL A 682 -10.20 -24.31 34.03
CA VAL A 682 -9.75 -23.15 34.80
C VAL A 682 -8.23 -23.20 35.01
N VAL A 683 -7.69 -24.36 35.40
CA VAL A 683 -6.24 -24.52 35.60
C VAL A 683 -5.48 -24.41 34.28
N THR A 684 -6.03 -24.91 33.17
CA THR A 684 -5.47 -24.77 31.82
C THR A 684 -5.35 -23.31 31.39
N ALA A 685 -6.34 -22.45 31.70
CA ALA A 685 -6.31 -21.04 31.33
C ALA A 685 -5.32 -20.23 32.18
N ILE A 686 -5.21 -20.51 33.49
CA ILE A 686 -4.40 -19.71 34.42
C ILE A 686 -2.90 -19.77 34.08
N LEU A 687 -2.38 -20.96 33.74
CA LEU A 687 -0.94 -21.14 33.57
C LEU A 687 -0.36 -20.37 32.36
N PRO A 688 -0.95 -20.44 31.14
CA PRO A 688 -0.54 -19.62 30.00
C PRO A 688 -0.74 -18.12 30.23
N VAL A 689 -1.82 -17.71 30.92
CA VAL A 689 -2.04 -16.29 31.27
C VAL A 689 -0.90 -15.74 32.12
N ILE A 690 -0.45 -16.50 33.14
CA ILE A 690 0.70 -16.09 33.96
C ILE A 690 1.98 -15.98 33.11
N VAL A 691 2.21 -16.93 32.21
CA VAL A 691 3.39 -16.90 31.34
C VAL A 691 3.33 -15.73 30.37
N ALA A 692 2.20 -15.50 29.70
CA ALA A 692 1.99 -14.39 28.79
C ALA A 692 2.11 -13.03 29.49
N LEU A 693 1.65 -12.90 30.74
CA LEU A 693 1.89 -11.68 31.53
C LEU A 693 3.38 -11.39 31.73
N LEU A 694 4.20 -12.44 31.89
CA LEU A 694 5.65 -12.33 32.08
C LEU A 694 6.42 -12.15 30.78
N THR A 695 5.91 -12.65 29.65
CA THR A 695 6.61 -12.64 28.35
C THR A 695 6.10 -11.59 27.36
N GLU A 696 4.80 -11.30 27.36
CA GLU A 696 4.08 -10.44 26.40
C GLU A 696 3.51 -9.16 27.04
N GLY A 697 3.70 -8.96 28.35
CA GLY A 697 3.21 -7.79 29.09
C GLY A 697 1.73 -7.88 29.47
N PHE A 698 1.22 -6.83 30.13
CA PHE A 698 -0.16 -6.81 30.65
C PHE A 698 -1.20 -6.59 29.54
N PRO A 699 -2.27 -7.41 29.49
CA PRO A 699 -3.44 -7.15 28.64
C PRO A 699 -4.24 -5.94 29.17
N THR A 700 -5.21 -5.47 28.39
CA THR A 700 -6.00 -4.30 28.79
C THR A 700 -6.80 -4.58 30.08
N THR A 701 -7.13 -3.53 30.83
CA THR A 701 -7.93 -3.68 32.05
C THR A 701 -9.29 -4.33 31.77
N VAL A 702 -9.87 -4.07 30.59
CA VAL A 702 -11.14 -4.67 30.13
C VAL A 702 -10.97 -6.17 29.89
N GLN A 703 -9.90 -6.58 29.21
CA GLN A 703 -9.57 -7.99 28.96
C GLN A 703 -9.29 -8.75 30.26
N LEU A 704 -8.64 -8.12 31.26
CA LEU A 704 -8.45 -8.72 32.59
C LEU A 704 -9.77 -9.01 33.31
N PHE A 705 -10.74 -8.08 33.24
CA PHE A 705 -12.09 -8.33 33.75
C PHE A 705 -12.79 -9.43 32.95
N GLY A 706 -12.58 -9.47 31.63
CA GLY A 706 -13.03 -10.53 30.75
C GLY A 706 -12.50 -11.91 31.17
N PHE A 707 -11.19 -12.02 31.45
CA PHE A 707 -10.56 -13.26 31.92
C PHE A 707 -11.13 -13.71 33.27
N GLY A 708 -11.30 -12.78 34.22
CA GLY A 708 -11.93 -13.08 35.50
C GLY A 708 -13.36 -13.61 35.33
N ALA A 709 -14.16 -12.96 34.49
CA ALA A 709 -15.53 -13.38 34.18
C ALA A 709 -15.56 -14.75 33.46
N ALA A 710 -14.61 -15.01 32.56
CA ALA A 710 -14.49 -16.30 31.86
C ALA A 710 -14.24 -17.47 32.83
N LEU A 711 -13.34 -17.31 33.79
CA LEU A 711 -13.05 -18.34 34.79
C LEU A 711 -14.27 -18.62 35.68
N VAL A 712 -15.01 -17.57 36.07
CA VAL A 712 -16.26 -17.70 36.83
C VAL A 712 -17.33 -18.39 35.98
N SER A 713 -17.43 -18.06 34.69
CA SER A 713 -18.37 -18.71 33.77
C SER A 713 -18.12 -20.21 33.64
N ILE A 714 -16.87 -20.63 33.39
CA ILE A 714 -16.48 -22.04 33.24
C ILE A 714 -16.90 -22.85 34.48
N TRP A 715 -16.76 -22.26 35.67
CA TRP A 715 -17.22 -22.85 36.93
C TRP A 715 -18.74 -23.02 36.97
N PHE A 716 -19.51 -21.96 36.73
CA PHE A 716 -20.97 -21.99 36.81
C PHE A 716 -21.63 -22.87 35.73
N LEU A 717 -21.07 -22.90 34.53
CA LEU A 717 -21.54 -23.74 33.42
C LEU A 717 -21.60 -25.21 33.78
N SER A 718 -20.73 -25.61 34.70
CA SER A 718 -20.48 -27.01 34.96
C SER A 718 -20.85 -27.43 36.38
N TYR A 719 -21.18 -26.47 37.24
CA TYR A 719 -21.62 -26.71 38.61
C TYR A 719 -23.07 -27.21 38.65
N SER A 720 -23.26 -28.47 39.07
CA SER A 720 -24.58 -29.06 39.33
C SER A 720 -24.88 -29.02 40.83
N PHE A 721 -25.99 -28.41 41.22
CA PHE A 721 -26.36 -28.13 42.62
C PHE A 721 -26.79 -29.37 43.43
N SER A 722 -26.68 -30.57 42.85
CA SER A 722 -27.24 -31.81 43.39
C SER A 722 -26.15 -32.82 43.74
N GLY A 723 -25.46 -32.64 44.88
CA GLY A 723 -24.55 -33.65 45.42
C GLY A 723 -23.83 -33.23 46.70
N PRO A 724 -23.30 -34.18 47.51
CA PRO A 724 -22.54 -33.87 48.73
C PRO A 724 -21.20 -33.17 48.40
N ALA A 725 -20.65 -32.47 49.40
CA ALA A 725 -19.43 -31.66 49.30
C ALA A 725 -18.24 -32.39 48.65
N VAL A 726 -17.47 -31.66 47.84
CA VAL A 726 -16.30 -32.17 47.08
C VAL A 726 -15.24 -32.71 48.04
N ARG A 727 -14.80 -33.95 47.83
CA ARG A 727 -13.72 -34.54 48.63
C ARG A 727 -12.36 -34.10 48.06
N PRO A 728 -11.34 -33.82 48.89
CA PRO A 728 -10.01 -33.40 48.41
C PRO A 728 -9.36 -34.36 47.39
N GLY A 729 -9.66 -35.66 47.48
CA GLY A 729 -9.19 -36.66 46.52
C GLY A 729 -9.77 -36.54 45.11
N GLU A 730 -10.95 -35.90 44.97
CA GLU A 730 -11.63 -35.67 43.68
C GLU A 730 -11.05 -34.48 42.89
N MET A 731 -10.04 -33.79 43.44
CA MET A 731 -9.36 -32.67 42.76
C MET A 731 -8.02 -33.06 42.12
N TYR A 732 -7.53 -34.27 42.37
CA TYR A 732 -6.23 -34.70 41.88
C TYR A 732 -6.17 -34.79 40.34
N PHE A 733 -7.06 -35.56 39.73
CA PHE A 733 -7.08 -35.75 38.28
C PHE A 733 -7.40 -34.46 37.50
N PRO A 734 -8.36 -33.61 37.94
CA PRO A 734 -8.66 -32.37 37.24
C PRO A 734 -7.51 -31.36 37.25
N ILE A 735 -6.81 -31.20 38.39
CA ILE A 735 -5.65 -30.30 38.48
C ILE A 735 -4.51 -30.83 37.60
N LEU A 736 -4.24 -32.13 37.64
CA LEU A 736 -3.21 -32.74 36.81
C LEU A 736 -3.51 -32.60 35.31
N ALA A 737 -4.78 -32.78 34.91
CA ALA A 737 -5.24 -32.54 33.55
C ALA A 737 -5.01 -31.08 33.14
N GLY A 738 -5.43 -30.14 33.98
CA GLY A 738 -5.28 -28.71 33.71
C GLY A 738 -3.84 -28.26 33.54
N LEU A 739 -2.93 -28.73 34.40
CA LEU A 739 -1.49 -28.47 34.29
C LEU A 739 -0.89 -29.07 33.02
N GLY A 740 -1.29 -30.29 32.65
CA GLY A 740 -0.85 -30.94 31.42
C GLY A 740 -1.22 -30.14 30.16
N PHE A 741 -2.46 -29.67 30.06
CA PHE A 741 -2.92 -28.86 28.93
C PHE A 741 -2.34 -27.43 28.94
N GLY A 742 -2.19 -26.80 30.11
CA GLY A 742 -1.57 -25.48 30.22
C GLY A 742 -0.11 -25.50 29.75
N LEU A 743 0.65 -26.53 30.12
CA LEU A 743 2.00 -26.74 29.61
C LEU A 743 2.01 -27.05 28.10
N PHE A 744 1.04 -27.84 27.61
CA PHE A 744 0.88 -28.05 26.17
C PHE A 744 0.71 -26.73 25.41
N PHE A 745 -0.13 -25.80 25.90
CA PHE A 745 -0.35 -24.49 25.28
C PHE A 745 0.94 -23.67 25.21
N ILE A 746 1.69 -23.61 26.31
CA ILE A 746 2.95 -22.84 26.38
C ILE A 746 4.01 -23.43 25.43
N PHE A 747 4.16 -24.76 25.41
CA PHE A 747 5.18 -25.38 24.57
C PHE A 747 4.81 -25.36 23.09
N ILE A 748 3.53 -25.49 22.75
CA ILE A 748 3.11 -25.44 21.35
C ILE A 748 3.21 -24.02 20.79
N ASP A 749 2.82 -22.99 21.55
CA ASP A 749 3.02 -21.58 21.19
C ASP A 749 4.48 -21.29 20.81
N ARG A 750 5.43 -21.76 21.63
CA ARG A 750 6.86 -21.62 21.36
C ARG A 750 7.40 -22.50 20.23
N ALA A 751 6.71 -23.59 19.92
CA ALA A 751 7.11 -24.51 18.85
C ALA A 751 6.61 -24.04 17.48
N ILE A 752 5.56 -23.23 17.45
CA ILE A 752 5.00 -22.64 16.23
C ILE A 752 5.93 -21.55 15.70
N GLY A 753 6.14 -21.55 14.39
CA GLY A 753 6.86 -20.50 13.70
C GLY A 753 6.31 -20.35 12.29
N GLU A 754 7.15 -20.57 11.27
CA GLU A 754 6.69 -20.62 9.89
C GLU A 754 5.69 -21.77 9.68
N SER A 755 5.89 -22.90 10.37
CA SER A 755 5.02 -24.08 10.35
C SER A 755 4.20 -24.24 11.64
N VAL A 756 2.92 -24.58 11.49
CA VAL A 756 1.89 -24.76 12.52
C VAL A 756 1.56 -26.24 12.72
N LEU A 757 1.40 -27.02 11.65
CA LEU A 757 0.93 -28.40 11.70
C LEU A 757 2.07 -29.38 12.05
N TRP A 758 3.29 -29.12 11.58
CA TRP A 758 4.43 -30.00 11.87
C TRP A 758 4.81 -30.10 13.36
N PRO A 759 4.85 -29.02 14.16
CA PRO A 759 5.00 -29.13 15.62
C PRO A 759 3.90 -29.98 16.28
N LEU A 760 2.65 -29.87 15.79
CA LEU A 760 1.53 -30.69 16.27
C LEU A 760 1.68 -32.17 15.89
N ILE A 761 2.23 -32.46 14.71
CA ILE A 761 2.59 -33.84 14.32
C ILE A 761 3.66 -34.39 15.27
N GLY A 762 4.68 -33.59 15.61
CA GLY A 762 5.68 -33.93 16.61
C GLY A 762 5.06 -34.25 17.98
N ALA A 763 4.06 -33.46 18.39
CA ALA A 763 3.28 -33.72 19.59
C ALA A 763 2.59 -35.10 19.54
N ARG A 764 1.93 -35.44 18.43
CA ARG A 764 1.24 -36.73 18.27
C ARG A 764 2.19 -37.92 18.25
N VAL A 765 3.36 -37.79 17.63
CA VAL A 765 4.39 -38.86 17.65
C VAL A 765 4.80 -39.19 19.08
N ALA A 766 5.04 -38.17 19.91
CA ALA A 766 5.37 -38.35 21.33
C ALA A 766 4.21 -38.98 22.12
N SER A 767 2.98 -38.49 21.92
CA SER A 767 1.79 -38.99 22.61
C SER A 767 1.50 -40.46 22.28
N VAL A 768 1.56 -40.85 21.00
CA VAL A 768 1.34 -42.23 20.54
C VAL A 768 2.43 -43.15 21.07
N GLY A 769 3.71 -42.72 20.98
CA GLY A 769 4.84 -43.50 21.48
C GLY A 769 4.73 -43.82 22.98
N LEU A 770 4.35 -42.82 23.79
CA LEU A 770 4.16 -43.01 25.23
C LEU A 770 2.98 -43.97 25.53
N MET A 771 1.86 -43.83 24.82
CA MET A 771 0.69 -44.68 25.05
C MET A 771 0.90 -46.12 24.61
N ALA A 772 1.59 -46.33 23.49
CA ALA A 772 1.99 -47.67 23.06
C ALA A 772 2.87 -48.35 24.12
N LEU A 773 3.85 -47.62 24.69
CA LEU A 773 4.70 -48.12 25.77
C LEU A 773 3.88 -48.49 27.02
N VAL A 774 2.95 -47.63 27.46
CA VAL A 774 2.09 -47.89 28.63
C VAL A 774 1.23 -49.13 28.43
N ILE A 775 0.66 -49.32 27.23
CA ILE A 775 -0.17 -50.49 26.91
C ILE A 775 0.68 -51.77 26.89
N LEU A 776 1.89 -51.73 26.33
CA LEU A 776 2.83 -52.85 26.33
C LEU A 776 3.23 -53.26 27.76
N LEU A 777 3.53 -52.29 28.62
CA LEU A 777 3.93 -52.53 30.01
C LEU A 777 2.78 -53.05 30.89
N LYS A 778 1.55 -52.55 30.67
CA LYS A 778 0.37 -52.95 31.44
C LYS A 778 -0.36 -54.18 30.89
N LYS A 779 0.01 -54.67 29.70
CA LYS A 779 -0.63 -55.80 28.99
C LYS A 779 -2.15 -55.64 28.83
N GLU A 780 -2.58 -54.41 28.53
CA GLU A 780 -4.00 -54.08 28.38
C GLU A 780 -4.55 -54.57 27.02
N PRO A 781 -5.74 -55.21 26.97
CA PRO A 781 -6.31 -55.72 25.73
C PRO A 781 -6.84 -54.60 24.82
N LEU A 782 -6.48 -54.64 23.53
CA LEU A 782 -6.88 -53.68 22.49
C LEU A 782 -8.19 -54.05 21.75
N SER A 783 -9.12 -54.77 22.38
CA SER A 783 -10.36 -55.19 21.72
C SER A 783 -11.44 -54.11 21.80
N SER A 784 -11.96 -53.67 20.64
CA SER A 784 -13.09 -52.73 20.56
C SER A 784 -14.09 -53.13 19.46
N THR A 785 -15.36 -52.81 19.65
CA THR A 785 -16.42 -53.06 18.65
C THR A 785 -16.46 -51.94 17.60
N LYS A 786 -17.02 -52.21 16.41
CA LYS A 786 -17.10 -51.22 15.30
C LYS A 786 -17.75 -49.90 15.71
N ARG A 787 -18.77 -49.93 16.57
CA ARG A 787 -19.46 -48.73 17.06
C ARG A 787 -18.60 -47.91 18.02
N GLN A 788 -17.80 -48.58 18.85
CA GLN A 788 -16.87 -47.94 19.79
C GLN A 788 -15.69 -47.31 19.04
N MET A 789 -15.19 -47.96 17.99
CA MET A 789 -14.14 -47.43 17.12
C MET A 789 -14.54 -46.08 16.49
N GLY A 790 -15.80 -45.93 16.09
CA GLY A 790 -16.32 -44.67 15.54
C GLY A 790 -16.18 -43.49 16.50
N PHE A 791 -16.47 -43.67 17.80
CA PHE A 791 -16.30 -42.61 18.80
C PHE A 791 -14.83 -42.28 19.07
N MET A 792 -13.93 -43.27 19.03
CA MET A 792 -12.49 -43.04 19.21
C MET A 792 -11.88 -42.26 18.03
N ILE A 793 -12.32 -42.56 16.80
CA ILE A 793 -11.90 -41.85 15.59
C ILE A 793 -12.37 -40.39 15.64
N LEU A 794 -13.65 -40.16 15.97
CA LEU A 794 -14.20 -38.81 16.10
C LEU A 794 -13.48 -38.01 17.18
N ALA A 795 -13.23 -38.61 18.35
CA ALA A 795 -12.46 -37.96 19.41
C ALA A 795 -11.06 -37.53 18.93
N GLY A 796 -10.38 -38.38 18.14
CA GLY A 796 -9.06 -38.05 17.57
C GLY A 796 -9.08 -36.90 16.57
N ILE A 797 -10.08 -36.86 15.69
CA ILE A 797 -10.22 -35.77 14.70
C ILE A 797 -10.55 -34.44 15.39
N PHE A 798 -11.49 -34.45 16.34
CA PHE A 798 -11.87 -33.25 17.08
C PHE A 798 -10.73 -32.72 17.97
N ASP A 799 -9.99 -33.60 18.64
CA ASP A 799 -8.81 -33.24 19.42
C ASP A 799 -7.70 -32.63 18.55
N ALA A 800 -7.43 -33.23 17.39
CA ALA A 800 -6.45 -32.70 16.44
C ALA A 800 -6.89 -31.36 15.83
N SER A 801 -8.18 -31.21 15.54
CA SER A 801 -8.74 -29.94 15.03
C SER A 801 -8.67 -28.84 16.08
N GLY A 802 -8.98 -29.14 17.34
CA GLY A 802 -8.82 -28.20 18.44
C GLY A 802 -7.37 -27.73 18.59
N ASN A 803 -6.42 -28.66 18.55
CA ASN A 803 -5.00 -28.32 18.57
C ASN A 803 -4.57 -27.42 17.40
N ALA A 804 -5.06 -27.69 16.19
CA ALA A 804 -4.76 -26.88 15.02
C ALA A 804 -5.36 -25.46 15.14
N PHE A 805 -6.62 -25.35 15.58
CA PHE A 805 -7.25 -24.04 15.80
C PHE A 805 -6.58 -23.24 16.92
N PHE A 806 -6.20 -23.87 18.04
CA PHE A 806 -5.42 -23.21 19.08
C PHE A 806 -4.07 -22.70 18.55
N ALA A 807 -3.36 -23.53 17.79
CA ALA A 807 -2.08 -23.18 17.21
C ALA A 807 -2.20 -21.98 16.22
N LEU A 808 -3.29 -21.93 15.45
CA LEU A 808 -3.60 -20.78 14.60
C LEU A 808 -3.99 -19.53 15.41
N ALA A 809 -4.74 -19.70 16.50
CA ALA A 809 -5.14 -18.60 17.37
C ALA A 809 -3.93 -17.91 18.02
N THR A 810 -3.01 -18.68 18.60
CA THR A 810 -1.80 -18.15 19.25
C THR A 810 -0.75 -17.65 18.26
N LYS A 811 -0.78 -18.11 16.99
CA LYS A 811 0.05 -17.54 15.92
C LYS A 811 -0.42 -16.14 15.50
N LEU A 812 -1.74 -15.91 15.51
CA LEU A 812 -2.35 -14.67 15.03
C LEU A 812 -2.66 -13.67 16.16
N GLY A 813 -2.73 -14.12 17.40
CA GLY A 813 -3.05 -13.31 18.58
C GLY A 813 -2.20 -13.69 19.79
N ARG A 814 -2.51 -13.10 20.95
CA ARG A 814 -1.76 -13.34 22.19
C ARG A 814 -2.06 -14.71 22.79
N LEU A 815 -1.07 -15.27 23.50
CA LEU A 815 -1.20 -16.57 24.17
C LEU A 815 -2.28 -16.56 25.28
N ASP A 816 -2.35 -15.48 26.05
CA ASP A 816 -3.34 -15.32 27.14
C ASP A 816 -4.79 -15.36 26.62
N ILE A 817 -5.08 -14.56 25.58
CA ILE A 817 -6.41 -14.50 24.95
C ILE A 817 -6.77 -15.85 24.35
N SER A 818 -5.87 -16.45 23.57
CA SER A 818 -6.10 -17.74 22.91
C SER A 818 -6.32 -18.86 23.93
N ALA A 819 -5.54 -18.89 25.02
CA ALA A 819 -5.69 -19.88 26.09
C ALA A 819 -7.02 -19.75 26.84
N VAL A 820 -7.46 -18.53 27.14
CA VAL A 820 -8.74 -18.29 27.83
C VAL A 820 -9.93 -18.67 26.95
N LEU A 821 -9.91 -18.26 25.67
CA LEU A 821 -10.99 -18.59 24.72
C LEU A 821 -11.08 -20.10 24.47
N SER A 822 -9.96 -20.77 24.25
CA SER A 822 -9.97 -22.21 23.99
C SER A 822 -10.33 -23.04 25.22
N SER A 823 -10.18 -22.49 26.44
CA SER A 823 -10.57 -23.14 27.70
C SER A 823 -12.09 -23.18 27.94
N PHE A 824 -12.91 -22.60 27.06
CA PHE A 824 -14.36 -22.75 27.10
C PHE A 824 -14.86 -24.12 26.61
N TYR A 825 -13.98 -25.09 26.35
CA TYR A 825 -14.37 -26.44 25.90
C TYR A 825 -15.42 -27.15 26.79
N PRO A 826 -15.49 -26.99 28.12
CA PRO A 826 -16.57 -27.60 28.92
C PRO A 826 -17.95 -27.05 28.55
N ALA A 827 -18.03 -25.77 28.14
CA ALA A 827 -19.27 -25.15 27.67
C ALA A 827 -19.80 -25.86 26.42
N ALA A 828 -18.91 -26.14 25.45
CA ALA A 828 -19.24 -26.86 24.24
C ALA A 828 -19.67 -28.31 24.53
N THR A 829 -18.98 -29.01 25.44
CA THR A 829 -19.36 -30.36 25.90
C THR A 829 -20.77 -30.39 26.48
N ILE A 830 -21.12 -29.41 27.31
CA ILE A 830 -22.44 -29.32 27.96
C ILE A 830 -23.54 -28.96 26.95
N LEU A 831 -23.26 -28.06 26.02
CA LEU A 831 -24.17 -27.75 24.92
C LEU A 831 -24.45 -28.98 24.04
N LEU A 832 -23.44 -29.78 23.74
CA LEU A 832 -23.62 -31.03 23.00
C LEU A 832 -24.43 -32.07 23.79
N ALA A 833 -24.22 -32.18 25.11
CA ALA A 833 -25.05 -33.04 25.97
C ALA A 833 -26.51 -32.56 26.00
N TRP A 834 -26.74 -31.25 26.09
CA TRP A 834 -28.08 -30.66 26.03
C TRP A 834 -28.79 -30.96 24.69
N VAL A 835 -28.10 -30.78 23.56
CA VAL A 835 -28.69 -30.95 22.22
C VAL A 835 -28.87 -32.43 21.86
N ILE A 836 -27.86 -33.27 22.10
CA ILE A 836 -27.83 -34.66 21.64
C ILE A 836 -28.51 -35.60 22.64
N LEU A 837 -28.24 -35.43 23.94
CA LEU A 837 -28.79 -36.30 24.99
C LEU A 837 -30.09 -35.75 25.59
N LYS A 838 -30.51 -34.54 25.20
CA LYS A 838 -31.72 -33.86 25.70
C LYS A 838 -31.74 -33.69 27.22
N GLU A 839 -30.57 -33.56 27.83
CA GLU A 839 -30.45 -33.20 29.25
C GLU A 839 -31.04 -31.80 29.47
N ARG A 840 -31.47 -31.46 30.70
CA ARG A 840 -31.99 -30.10 31.00
C ARG A 840 -30.94 -29.29 31.74
N LEU A 841 -30.63 -28.10 31.24
CA LEU A 841 -29.72 -27.17 31.91
C LEU A 841 -30.35 -26.64 33.21
N GLN A 842 -29.59 -26.70 34.30
CA GLN A 842 -29.97 -26.10 35.58
C GLN A 842 -29.83 -24.57 35.53
N TRP A 843 -30.52 -23.87 36.43
CA TRP A 843 -30.46 -22.41 36.55
C TRP A 843 -29.03 -21.88 36.71
N SER A 844 -28.18 -22.57 37.50
CA SER A 844 -26.76 -22.21 37.66
C SER A 844 -25.98 -22.24 36.34
N GLN A 845 -26.30 -23.18 35.45
CA GLN A 845 -25.64 -23.32 34.16
C GLN A 845 -26.07 -22.21 33.20
N TRP A 846 -27.34 -21.80 33.25
CA TRP A 846 -27.82 -20.61 32.51
C TRP A 846 -27.12 -19.32 32.96
N VAL A 847 -26.89 -19.16 34.26
CA VAL A 847 -26.07 -18.04 34.77
C VAL A 847 -24.66 -18.12 34.20
N GLY A 848 -24.06 -19.32 34.15
CA GLY A 848 -22.76 -19.54 33.51
C GLY A 848 -22.72 -19.13 32.04
N VAL A 849 -23.76 -19.44 31.25
CA VAL A 849 -23.88 -19.05 29.83
C VAL A 849 -23.93 -17.52 29.68
N VAL A 850 -24.70 -16.83 30.53
CA VAL A 850 -24.79 -15.36 30.47
C VAL A 850 -23.43 -14.72 30.79
N ILE A 851 -22.74 -15.22 31.83
CA ILE A 851 -21.40 -14.73 32.18
C ILE A 851 -20.41 -15.04 31.04
N ALA A 852 -20.53 -16.18 30.36
CA ALA A 852 -19.70 -16.53 29.21
C ALA A 852 -19.83 -15.47 28.11
N LEU A 853 -21.06 -15.13 27.70
CA LEU A 853 -21.32 -14.15 26.65
C LEU A 853 -20.77 -12.76 27.00
N VAL A 854 -20.91 -12.34 28.27
CA VAL A 854 -20.33 -11.08 28.75
C VAL A 854 -18.80 -11.16 28.72
N SER A 855 -18.20 -12.25 29.18
CA SER A 855 -16.74 -12.42 29.19
C SER A 855 -16.16 -12.43 27.78
N LEU A 856 -16.82 -13.07 26.81
CA LEU A 856 -16.42 -13.08 25.41
C LEU A 856 -16.49 -11.68 24.80
N GLY A 857 -17.53 -10.90 25.12
CA GLY A 857 -17.62 -9.50 24.73
C GLY A 857 -16.51 -8.63 25.33
N LEU A 858 -16.16 -8.84 26.61
CA LEU A 858 -15.06 -8.11 27.27
C LEU A 858 -13.67 -8.50 26.76
N ILE A 859 -13.48 -9.72 26.27
CA ILE A 859 -12.22 -10.18 25.69
C ILE A 859 -12.06 -9.68 24.24
N ALA A 860 -13.18 -9.49 23.53
CA ALA A 860 -13.21 -9.02 22.15
C ALA A 860 -13.00 -7.50 21.98
N ILE A 861 -13.22 -6.72 23.05
CA ILE A 861 -13.01 -5.26 23.14
C ILE A 861 -11.62 -4.99 23.72
#